data_AF-K0UQI6-F1
#
_entry.id   AF-K0UQI6-F1
#
_cell.length_a   1.000
_cell.length_b   1.000
_cell.length_c   1.000
_cell.angle_alpha   90.00
_cell.angle_beta   90.00
_cell.angle_gamma   90.00
#
_symmetry.space_group_name_H-M   'P 1'
#
loop_
_entity.id
_entity.type
_entity.pdbx_description
1 polymer ?
#
loop_
_entity_poly.entity_id
_entity_poly.type
_entity_poly.pdbx_seq_one_letter_code
_entity_poly.pdbx_strand_id
1 'polypeptide(L)'
;MVSPGVTPTAAPTRALTVLLAPRPQTEEILSVLVDYSAVGLIGSFVWVDAADVGGTATHGSLVRDGQSEPVVLQQMLTGERYDRIRIAVLVPVDVPAAERVPLAVEQAVEQTVRSSSMGAPINLLRLLFTRGDAIPTTPDLALVLEGWHNLLIAPEDSAAPGLGAVAWGRLTDPLDVAQFVAPVVAGVTGLWAGVDQGPFDTLEILPGQTVRAVRAFYRWLDTDSVEEGLRAHLFDPTGRLPLPRGGQVPVVYIEDVPTAAQSMARALWTKHRDVLRGPRIAATAGQEQAISVWAAMKMFLKFMGAAVRSAPAAWWSAVMGTVTSAVVTTVQSTVFGRTDSAFAVVADTTQSDWQDLGRSAETLSNALGGQPEHFAQQDMSGLWTDFVNGALTLADGGRRAAGLEPIQVGAAIGVVYNAADVVPSAAERFQGIPTSLAAVIGVSAVEGADVLGAANLRDRLQRAYSDPAAGVEARNTGTELDRWQASVTKSYAWQVSSILADFMHRGRAEVADLVSQIQTLANRSAVDERLKARQQAISTILKTFTWALLGVLLILIGVAAMDWVRWKFALATGGALIGLYIVVSLALFLLGQRDLFAEMNMRKSQAAELEAMQANLRTALQDVSRLSTAYGQLLAWCRTLGTVLRAPFGSPPPVRPPS
;
A
#
# COMPACT_ATOMS: atom_id res chain seq x y z
N MET A 1 18.33 -30.83 -12.82
CA MET A 1 17.19 -30.59 -13.73
C MET A 1 17.73 -29.84 -14.93
N VAL A 2 17.61 -30.45 -16.10
CA VAL A 2 18.15 -29.99 -17.38
C VAL A 2 17.25 -28.88 -17.91
N SER A 3 17.81 -27.71 -18.21
CA SER A 3 17.10 -26.64 -18.93
C SER A 3 16.61 -27.18 -20.29
N PRO A 4 15.34 -27.00 -20.66
CA PRO A 4 14.92 -27.30 -22.01
C PRO A 4 15.61 -26.29 -22.95
N GLY A 5 16.43 -26.82 -23.86
CA GLY A 5 17.08 -26.03 -24.89
C GLY A 5 16.02 -25.39 -25.76
N VAL A 6 16.07 -24.05 -25.84
CA VAL A 6 15.37 -23.30 -26.88
C VAL A 6 16.00 -23.71 -28.20
N THR A 7 15.30 -24.52 -28.99
CA THR A 7 15.63 -24.74 -30.40
C THR A 7 15.70 -23.37 -31.08
N PRO A 8 16.80 -23.03 -31.76
CA PRO A 8 16.84 -21.79 -32.53
C PRO A 8 15.75 -21.86 -33.60
N THR A 9 14.80 -20.94 -33.54
CA THR A 9 13.81 -20.71 -34.59
C THR A 9 14.57 -20.53 -35.89
N ALA A 10 14.35 -21.41 -36.87
CA ALA A 10 14.94 -21.26 -38.20
C ALA A 10 14.59 -19.86 -38.73
N ALA A 11 15.57 -19.16 -39.31
CA ALA A 11 15.28 -17.89 -39.98
C ALA A 11 14.19 -18.12 -41.04
N PRO A 12 13.21 -17.19 -41.19
CA PRO A 12 12.13 -17.34 -42.16
C PRO A 12 12.71 -17.55 -43.55
N THR A 13 12.22 -18.57 -44.26
CA THR A 13 12.74 -18.92 -45.60
C THR A 13 12.27 -17.86 -46.58
N ARG A 14 13.18 -17.16 -47.26
CA ARG A 14 12.82 -16.03 -48.12
C ARG A 14 12.48 -16.52 -49.52
N ALA A 15 11.19 -16.75 -49.79
CA ALA A 15 10.69 -17.17 -51.10
C ALA A 15 10.15 -15.99 -51.92
N LEU A 16 10.43 -15.97 -53.24
CA LEU A 16 9.82 -15.04 -54.19
C LEU A 16 8.79 -15.76 -55.05
N THR A 17 7.58 -15.21 -55.17
CA THR A 17 6.58 -15.69 -56.13
C THR A 17 6.40 -14.67 -57.24
N VAL A 18 6.56 -15.12 -58.48
CA VAL A 18 6.33 -14.34 -59.71
C VAL A 18 5.09 -14.91 -60.40
N LEU A 19 4.03 -14.11 -60.49
CA LEU A 19 2.79 -14.43 -61.19
C LEU A 19 2.82 -13.80 -62.58
N LEU A 20 2.74 -14.62 -63.62
CA LEU A 20 2.68 -14.21 -65.02
C LEU A 20 1.27 -14.45 -65.56
N ALA A 21 0.62 -13.43 -66.10
CA ALA A 21 -0.77 -13.53 -66.51
C ALA A 21 -1.14 -12.63 -67.70
N PRO A 22 -2.16 -12.98 -68.51
CA PRO A 22 -2.69 -12.12 -69.56
C PRO A 22 -3.69 -11.11 -68.98
N ARG A 23 -3.41 -9.80 -69.08
CA ARG A 23 -4.22 -8.73 -68.47
C ARG A 23 -5.74 -8.88 -68.56
N PRO A 24 -6.33 -9.09 -69.76
CA PRO A 24 -7.79 -8.97 -69.93
C PRO A 24 -8.60 -10.04 -69.18
N GLN A 25 -7.96 -11.13 -68.73
CA GLN A 25 -8.64 -12.28 -68.15
C GLN A 25 -8.32 -12.47 -66.65
N THR A 26 -7.43 -11.67 -66.07
CA THR A 26 -6.88 -11.91 -64.72
C THR A 26 -6.87 -10.67 -63.82
N GLU A 27 -7.45 -9.56 -64.26
CA GLU A 27 -7.50 -8.31 -63.48
C GLU A 27 -8.20 -8.50 -62.13
N GLU A 28 -9.36 -9.15 -62.09
CA GLU A 28 -10.06 -9.44 -60.82
C GLU A 28 -9.29 -10.41 -59.92
N ILE A 29 -8.51 -11.34 -60.49
CA ILE A 29 -7.65 -12.24 -59.69
C ILE A 29 -6.57 -11.42 -58.98
N LEU A 30 -5.97 -10.45 -59.68
CA LEU A 30 -5.00 -9.53 -59.07
C LEU A 30 -5.67 -8.69 -57.97
N SER A 31 -6.85 -8.12 -58.21
CA SER A 31 -7.60 -7.34 -57.22
C SER A 31 -7.84 -8.12 -55.92
N VAL A 32 -8.32 -9.37 -56.02
CA VAL A 32 -8.56 -10.22 -54.84
C VAL A 32 -7.26 -10.55 -54.09
N LEU A 33 -6.16 -10.80 -54.81
CA LEU A 33 -4.85 -11.03 -54.17
C LEU A 33 -4.32 -9.76 -53.49
N VAL A 34 -4.53 -8.58 -54.07
CA VAL A 34 -4.18 -7.29 -53.44
C VAL A 34 -4.98 -7.09 -52.15
N ASP A 35 -6.28 -7.39 -52.14
CA ASP A 35 -7.12 -7.32 -50.94
C ASP A 35 -6.65 -8.29 -49.86
N TYR A 36 -6.30 -9.53 -50.23
CA TYR A 36 -5.70 -10.48 -49.29
C TYR A 36 -4.37 -9.99 -48.73
N SER A 37 -3.56 -9.29 -49.54
CA SER A 37 -2.32 -8.68 -49.08
C SER A 37 -2.59 -7.51 -48.12
N ALA A 38 -3.63 -6.70 -48.36
CA ALA A 38 -4.00 -5.56 -47.52
C ALA A 38 -4.43 -5.99 -46.10
N VAL A 39 -5.12 -7.13 -45.99
CA VAL A 39 -5.56 -7.72 -44.71
C VAL A 39 -4.47 -8.59 -44.07
N GLY A 40 -3.31 -8.72 -44.72
CA GLY A 40 -2.18 -9.51 -44.20
C GLY A 40 -2.37 -11.02 -44.29
N LEU A 41 -3.31 -11.50 -45.10
CA LEU A 41 -3.55 -12.94 -45.32
C LEU A 41 -2.50 -13.59 -46.22
N ILE A 42 -1.88 -12.82 -47.13
CA ILE A 42 -0.82 -13.31 -48.00
C ILE A 42 0.44 -12.44 -47.95
N GLY A 43 1.60 -13.07 -48.20
CA GLY A 43 2.89 -12.41 -48.34
C GLY A 43 3.06 -11.72 -49.70
N SER A 44 4.20 -11.04 -49.86
CA SER A 44 4.49 -10.25 -51.07
C SER A 44 4.72 -11.12 -52.31
N PHE A 45 4.28 -10.64 -53.47
CA PHE A 45 4.49 -11.30 -54.76
C PHE A 45 4.71 -10.29 -55.88
N VAL A 46 5.31 -10.74 -56.99
CA VAL A 46 5.49 -9.93 -58.19
C VAL A 46 4.49 -10.33 -59.24
N TRP A 47 3.70 -9.38 -59.70
CA TRP A 47 2.82 -9.53 -60.84
C TRP A 47 3.51 -9.07 -62.12
N VAL A 48 3.51 -9.90 -63.15
CA VAL A 48 4.07 -9.60 -64.48
C VAL A 48 2.96 -9.77 -65.51
N ASP A 49 2.66 -8.69 -66.23
CA ASP A 49 1.74 -8.74 -67.36
C ASP A 49 2.45 -9.35 -68.57
N ALA A 50 1.80 -10.30 -69.25
CA ALA A 50 2.34 -10.92 -70.46
C ALA A 50 2.66 -9.88 -71.56
N ALA A 51 1.94 -8.76 -71.61
CA ALA A 51 2.16 -7.69 -72.59
C ALA A 51 3.44 -6.88 -72.31
N ASP A 52 3.94 -6.88 -71.07
CA ASP A 52 5.11 -6.12 -70.63
C ASP A 52 6.43 -6.90 -70.82
N VAL A 53 6.35 -8.13 -71.36
CA VAL A 53 7.50 -9.01 -71.61
C VAL A 53 7.97 -8.88 -73.06
N GLY A 54 9.30 -8.76 -73.26
CA GLY A 54 9.93 -8.70 -74.59
C GLY A 54 10.81 -7.48 -74.84
N GLY A 55 10.86 -6.54 -73.89
CA GLY A 55 11.80 -5.42 -73.89
C GLY A 55 13.20 -5.77 -73.36
N THR A 56 14.04 -4.75 -73.15
CA THR A 56 15.39 -4.90 -72.56
C THR A 56 15.38 -5.32 -71.09
N ALA A 57 14.25 -5.16 -70.41
CA ALA A 57 14.02 -5.54 -69.03
C ALA A 57 12.59 -6.10 -68.87
N THR A 58 12.37 -6.89 -67.82
CA THR A 58 11.06 -7.47 -67.50
C THR A 58 10.43 -6.65 -66.38
N HIS A 59 9.47 -5.81 -66.75
CA HIS A 59 8.73 -4.98 -65.80
C HIS A 59 7.64 -5.79 -65.11
N GLY A 60 7.37 -5.45 -63.85
CA GLY A 60 6.30 -6.04 -63.06
C GLY A 60 5.89 -5.10 -61.92
N SER A 61 4.95 -5.55 -61.12
CA SER A 61 4.46 -4.84 -59.94
C SER A 61 4.64 -5.71 -58.70
N LEU A 62 5.40 -5.23 -57.72
CA LEU A 62 5.53 -5.86 -56.41
C LEU A 62 4.30 -5.48 -55.59
N VAL A 63 3.49 -6.48 -55.25
CA VAL A 63 2.35 -6.34 -54.36
C VAL A 63 2.79 -6.67 -52.93
N ARG A 64 2.56 -5.74 -52.01
CA ARG A 64 2.87 -5.88 -50.59
C ARG A 64 1.97 -4.99 -49.76
N ASP A 65 1.42 -5.52 -48.66
CA ASP A 65 0.57 -4.78 -47.71
C ASP A 65 -0.57 -4.03 -48.41
N GLY A 66 -1.14 -4.63 -49.48
CA GLY A 66 -2.20 -4.03 -50.30
C GLY A 66 -1.76 -2.94 -51.28
N GLN A 67 -0.46 -2.64 -51.36
CA GLN A 67 0.12 -1.65 -52.27
C GLN A 67 0.82 -2.33 -53.44
N SER A 68 0.83 -1.68 -54.60
CA SER A 68 1.46 -2.17 -55.83
C SER A 68 2.56 -1.19 -56.27
N GLU A 69 3.82 -1.63 -56.22
CA GLU A 69 4.98 -0.82 -56.57
C GLU A 69 5.62 -1.31 -57.89
N PRO A 70 5.95 -0.41 -58.85
CA PRO A 70 6.60 -0.82 -60.09
C PRO A 70 8.02 -1.31 -59.82
N VAL A 71 8.35 -2.48 -60.38
CA VAL A 71 9.66 -3.13 -60.20
C VAL A 71 10.19 -3.68 -61.51
N VAL A 72 11.51 -3.87 -61.56
CA VAL A 72 12.19 -4.62 -62.63
C VAL A 72 12.63 -5.96 -62.07
N LEU A 73 12.14 -7.05 -62.64
CA LEU A 73 12.33 -8.41 -62.10
C LEU A 73 13.81 -8.77 -61.96
N GLN A 74 14.64 -8.43 -62.96
CA GLN A 74 16.09 -8.66 -62.92
C GLN A 74 16.76 -7.95 -61.73
N GLN A 75 16.36 -6.70 -61.44
CA GLN A 75 16.95 -5.91 -60.36
C GLN A 75 16.54 -6.46 -58.99
N MET A 76 15.31 -6.94 -58.86
CA MET A 76 14.84 -7.56 -57.62
C MET A 76 15.60 -8.88 -57.34
N LEU A 77 15.73 -9.73 -58.35
CA LEU A 77 16.41 -11.03 -58.23
C LEU A 77 17.91 -10.91 -57.96
N THR A 78 18.55 -9.83 -58.42
CA THR A 78 19.98 -9.57 -58.19
C THR A 78 20.25 -8.74 -56.93
N GLY A 79 19.30 -7.90 -56.51
CA GLY A 79 19.40 -7.06 -55.31
C GLY A 79 19.16 -7.80 -54.00
N GLU A 80 18.45 -8.93 -54.02
CA GLU A 80 18.14 -9.72 -52.83
C GLU A 80 18.46 -11.20 -53.03
N ARG A 81 18.85 -11.88 -51.95
CA ARG A 81 19.06 -13.33 -51.96
C ARG A 81 17.78 -14.03 -51.56
N TYR A 82 17.22 -14.82 -52.48
CA TYR A 82 16.08 -15.69 -52.24
C TYR A 82 16.53 -17.13 -52.02
N ASP A 83 15.87 -17.83 -51.10
CA ASP A 83 16.08 -19.25 -50.86
C ASP A 83 15.32 -20.11 -51.87
N ARG A 84 14.30 -19.53 -52.51
CA ARG A 84 13.46 -20.17 -53.54
C ARG A 84 12.75 -19.14 -54.40
N ILE A 85 12.52 -19.49 -55.66
CA ILE A 85 11.70 -18.69 -56.58
C ILE A 85 10.62 -19.58 -57.21
N ARG A 86 9.38 -19.11 -57.23
CA ARG A 86 8.24 -19.78 -57.86
C ARG A 86 7.76 -18.92 -59.02
N ILE A 87 7.70 -19.50 -60.21
CA ILE A 87 7.11 -18.86 -61.39
C ILE A 87 5.77 -19.55 -61.63
N ALA A 88 4.69 -18.80 -61.50
CA ALA A 88 3.34 -19.30 -61.70
C ALA A 88 2.67 -18.56 -62.86
N VAL A 89 2.34 -19.29 -63.91
CA VAL A 89 1.63 -18.77 -65.09
C VAL A 89 0.15 -19.03 -64.93
N LEU A 90 -0.68 -17.99 -64.98
CA LEU A 90 -2.13 -18.10 -64.98
C LEU A 90 -2.63 -18.30 -66.41
N VAL A 91 -3.27 -19.44 -66.67
CA VAL A 91 -3.70 -19.86 -68.00
C VAL A 91 -5.23 -20.05 -68.02
N PRO A 92 -5.98 -19.10 -68.59
CA PRO A 92 -7.42 -19.28 -68.82
C PRO A 92 -7.65 -20.34 -69.90
N VAL A 93 -8.31 -21.45 -69.52
CA VAL A 93 -8.55 -22.59 -70.42
C VAL A 93 -9.60 -22.27 -71.48
N ASP A 94 -10.63 -21.50 -71.11
CA ASP A 94 -11.81 -21.28 -71.96
C ASP A 94 -11.61 -20.22 -73.05
N VAL A 95 -10.47 -19.53 -73.07
CA VAL A 95 -10.17 -18.49 -74.06
C VAL A 95 -9.32 -19.04 -75.21
N PRO A 96 -9.37 -18.43 -76.41
CA PRO A 96 -8.53 -18.82 -77.54
C PRO A 96 -7.03 -18.72 -77.21
N ALA A 97 -6.21 -19.58 -77.82
CA ALA A 97 -4.76 -19.62 -77.57
C ALA A 97 -4.04 -18.26 -77.81
N ALA A 98 -4.56 -17.42 -78.70
CA ALA A 98 -4.02 -16.08 -78.97
C ALA A 98 -4.21 -15.06 -77.83
N GLU A 99 -5.17 -15.31 -76.92
CA GLU A 99 -5.46 -14.46 -75.76
C GLU A 99 -4.77 -14.96 -74.48
N ARG A 100 -4.09 -16.12 -74.54
CA ARG A 100 -3.29 -16.66 -73.43
C ARG A 100 -1.88 -16.11 -73.47
N VAL A 101 -1.12 -16.34 -72.39
CA VAL A 101 0.31 -16.04 -72.38
C VAL A 101 1.01 -16.86 -73.49
N PRO A 102 1.72 -16.22 -74.43
CA PRO A 102 2.46 -16.95 -75.46
C PRO A 102 3.61 -17.76 -74.85
N LEU A 103 3.88 -18.96 -75.37
CA LEU A 103 5.00 -19.80 -74.89
C LEU A 103 6.35 -19.07 -74.90
N ALA A 104 6.60 -18.23 -75.92
CA ALA A 104 7.81 -17.43 -76.01
C ALA A 104 7.95 -16.43 -74.84
N VAL A 105 6.84 -15.89 -74.35
CA VAL A 105 6.80 -14.96 -73.20
C VAL A 105 7.09 -15.72 -71.90
N GLU A 106 6.50 -16.90 -71.71
CA GLU A 106 6.76 -17.74 -70.54
C GLU A 106 8.23 -18.16 -70.46
N GLN A 107 8.80 -18.60 -71.58
CA GLN A 107 10.23 -18.95 -71.68
C GLN A 107 11.13 -17.74 -71.43
N ALA A 108 10.75 -16.55 -71.88
CA ALA A 108 11.50 -15.32 -71.63
C ALA A 108 11.52 -14.95 -70.14
N VAL A 109 10.39 -15.08 -69.43
CA VAL A 109 10.33 -14.87 -67.97
C VAL A 109 11.12 -15.94 -67.23
N GLU A 110 10.98 -17.21 -67.61
CA GLU A 110 11.76 -18.30 -67.03
C GLU A 110 13.27 -18.04 -67.17
N GLN A 111 13.73 -17.69 -68.38
CA GLN A 111 15.15 -17.44 -68.65
C GLN A 111 15.65 -16.20 -67.89
N THR A 112 14.81 -15.18 -67.76
CA THR A 112 15.11 -13.98 -66.95
C THR A 112 15.33 -14.35 -65.48
N VAL A 113 14.43 -15.14 -64.91
CA VAL A 113 14.54 -15.62 -63.53
C VAL A 113 15.77 -16.52 -63.38
N ARG A 114 15.96 -17.49 -64.27
CA ARG A 114 17.08 -18.45 -64.22
C ARG A 114 18.43 -17.77 -64.28
N SER A 115 18.60 -16.79 -65.18
CA SER A 115 19.85 -16.03 -65.32
C SER A 115 20.13 -15.07 -64.14
N SER A 116 19.10 -14.67 -63.38
CA SER A 116 19.21 -13.70 -62.28
C SER A 116 19.12 -14.32 -60.88
N SER A 117 18.72 -15.60 -60.75
CA SER A 117 18.32 -16.26 -59.49
C SER A 117 19.43 -16.56 -58.46
N MET A 118 20.70 -16.21 -58.72
CA MET A 118 21.84 -16.42 -57.80
C MET A 118 21.94 -17.85 -57.18
N GLY A 119 21.46 -18.87 -57.89
CA GLY A 119 21.50 -20.28 -57.48
C GLY A 119 20.29 -20.78 -56.67
N ALA A 120 19.25 -19.96 -56.50
CA ALA A 120 18.00 -20.39 -55.86
C ALA A 120 17.27 -21.45 -56.71
N PRO A 121 16.67 -22.49 -56.11
CA PRO A 121 15.80 -23.43 -56.81
C PRO A 121 14.59 -22.70 -57.39
N ILE A 122 14.23 -23.05 -58.62
CA ILE A 122 13.12 -22.47 -59.38
C ILE A 122 12.03 -23.52 -59.58
N ASN A 123 10.82 -23.21 -59.16
CA ASN A 123 9.64 -24.05 -59.39
C ASN A 123 8.76 -23.43 -60.47
N LEU A 124 8.39 -24.24 -61.46
CA LEU A 124 7.61 -23.84 -62.62
C LEU A 124 6.19 -24.39 -62.49
N LEU A 125 5.23 -23.48 -62.30
CA LEU A 125 3.82 -23.79 -62.05
C LEU A 125 2.99 -23.20 -63.19
N ARG A 126 2.13 -24.02 -63.79
CA ARG A 126 1.19 -23.61 -64.82
C ARG A 126 -0.22 -23.83 -64.29
N LEU A 127 -0.87 -22.76 -63.85
CA LEU A 127 -2.17 -22.78 -63.19
C LEU A 127 -3.26 -22.59 -64.25
N LEU A 128 -3.84 -23.70 -64.69
CA LEU A 128 -4.96 -23.75 -65.62
C LEU A 128 -6.25 -23.47 -64.86
N PHE A 129 -7.02 -22.45 -65.25
CA PHE A 129 -8.31 -22.14 -64.64
C PHE A 129 -9.41 -22.00 -65.69
N THR A 130 -10.64 -22.28 -65.29
CA THR A 130 -11.84 -22.26 -66.14
C THR A 130 -12.98 -21.58 -65.40
N ARG A 131 -13.92 -21.01 -66.15
CA ARG A 131 -15.18 -20.46 -65.66
C ARG A 131 -16.21 -21.55 -65.34
N GLY A 132 -15.88 -22.83 -65.55
CA GLY A 132 -16.77 -23.96 -65.29
C GLY A 132 -17.69 -24.30 -66.47
N ASP A 133 -18.19 -25.54 -66.45
CA ASP A 133 -19.14 -26.11 -67.43
C ASP A 133 -18.75 -25.89 -68.91
N ALA A 134 -17.47 -26.11 -69.21
CA ALA A 134 -16.96 -26.05 -70.58
C ALA A 134 -17.51 -27.23 -71.40
N ILE A 135 -18.03 -26.94 -72.60
CA ILE A 135 -18.38 -27.96 -73.59
C ILE A 135 -17.12 -28.80 -73.85
N PRO A 136 -17.17 -30.15 -73.84
CA PRO A 136 -16.01 -30.97 -74.17
C PRO A 136 -15.44 -30.59 -75.53
N THR A 137 -14.27 -29.97 -75.52
CA THR A 137 -13.52 -29.57 -76.73
C THR A 137 -12.35 -30.50 -76.96
N THR A 138 -11.87 -30.55 -78.20
CA THR A 138 -10.63 -31.25 -78.53
C THR A 138 -9.50 -30.69 -77.67
N PRO A 139 -8.70 -31.53 -77.00
CA PRO A 139 -7.64 -31.06 -76.10
C PRO A 139 -6.64 -30.20 -76.86
N ASP A 140 -6.52 -28.94 -76.48
CA ASP A 140 -5.48 -28.06 -76.96
C ASP A 140 -4.16 -28.46 -76.30
N LEU A 141 -3.28 -29.10 -77.07
CA LEU A 141 -1.99 -29.58 -76.59
C LEU A 141 -1.07 -28.45 -76.10
N ALA A 142 -1.35 -27.18 -76.45
CA ALA A 142 -0.63 -26.03 -75.93
C ALA A 142 -0.95 -25.70 -74.45
N LEU A 143 -1.99 -26.30 -73.88
CA LEU A 143 -2.34 -26.14 -72.47
C LEU A 143 -1.38 -26.89 -71.53
N VAL A 144 -0.71 -27.94 -72.02
CA VAL A 144 0.12 -28.83 -71.20
C VAL A 144 1.56 -28.76 -71.69
N LEU A 145 2.45 -28.24 -70.85
CA LEU A 145 3.87 -28.10 -71.18
C LEU A 145 4.72 -29.11 -70.42
N GLU A 146 5.62 -29.77 -71.14
CA GLU A 146 6.64 -30.62 -70.53
C GLU A 146 7.62 -29.75 -69.72
N GLY A 147 8.06 -30.25 -68.56
CA GLY A 147 8.95 -29.50 -67.66
C GLY A 147 8.26 -28.49 -66.76
N TRP A 148 6.91 -28.45 -66.75
CA TRP A 148 6.10 -27.62 -65.86
C TRP A 148 5.16 -28.47 -65.00
N HIS A 149 4.87 -28.01 -63.78
CA HIS A 149 3.70 -28.53 -63.06
C HIS A 149 2.43 -27.98 -63.73
N ASN A 150 1.77 -28.79 -64.55
CA ASN A 150 0.49 -28.43 -65.16
C ASN A 150 -0.64 -28.72 -64.17
N LEU A 151 -1.22 -27.66 -63.60
CA LEU A 151 -2.14 -27.72 -62.48
C LEU A 151 -3.49 -27.15 -62.90
N LEU A 152 -4.52 -27.99 -62.98
CA LEU A 152 -5.90 -27.55 -63.20
C LEU A 152 -6.53 -27.17 -61.88
N ILE A 153 -6.87 -25.90 -61.70
CA ILE A 153 -7.72 -25.45 -60.59
C ILE A 153 -9.07 -26.13 -60.79
N ALA A 154 -9.38 -27.07 -59.90
CA ALA A 154 -10.53 -27.93 -60.07
C ALA A 154 -11.80 -27.07 -60.03
N PRO A 155 -12.72 -27.22 -61.00
CA PRO A 155 -13.92 -26.41 -61.04
C PRO A 155 -14.99 -26.96 -60.08
N GLU A 156 -14.64 -27.08 -58.81
CA GLU A 156 -15.49 -27.60 -57.75
C GLU A 156 -15.06 -27.03 -56.40
N ASP A 157 -16.01 -26.84 -55.50
CA ASP A 157 -15.78 -26.35 -54.14
C ASP A 157 -16.16 -27.41 -53.09
N SER A 158 -15.53 -27.34 -51.92
CA SER A 158 -15.81 -28.23 -50.78
C SER A 158 -15.69 -27.47 -49.47
N ALA A 159 -16.64 -27.71 -48.56
CA ALA A 159 -16.65 -27.08 -47.24
C ALA A 159 -15.47 -27.46 -46.34
N ALA A 160 -14.81 -28.61 -46.58
CA ALA A 160 -13.61 -29.01 -45.85
C ALA A 160 -12.76 -30.04 -46.64
N PRO A 161 -11.48 -30.23 -46.27
CA PRO A 161 -10.68 -31.33 -46.80
C PRO A 161 -11.34 -32.68 -46.51
N GLY A 162 -11.49 -33.52 -47.54
CA GLY A 162 -12.07 -34.87 -47.41
C GLY A 162 -13.60 -34.93 -47.44
N LEU A 163 -14.30 -33.80 -47.52
CA LEU A 163 -15.75 -33.76 -47.79
C LEU A 163 -16.04 -33.82 -49.29
N GLY A 164 -17.29 -34.14 -49.64
CA GLY A 164 -17.76 -34.15 -51.02
C GLY A 164 -17.62 -32.78 -51.67
N ALA A 165 -17.22 -32.76 -52.93
CA ALA A 165 -17.09 -31.55 -53.73
C ALA A 165 -18.36 -31.29 -54.54
N VAL A 166 -18.68 -30.02 -54.78
CA VAL A 166 -19.77 -29.59 -55.65
C VAL A 166 -19.17 -28.78 -56.78
N ALA A 167 -19.42 -29.19 -58.02
CA ALA A 167 -19.04 -28.40 -59.18
C ALA A 167 -19.77 -27.06 -59.12
N TRP A 168 -19.02 -25.96 -59.12
CA TRP A 168 -19.60 -24.66 -59.45
C TRP A 168 -19.98 -24.66 -60.94
N GLY A 169 -21.20 -24.22 -61.27
CA GLY A 169 -21.66 -24.18 -62.66
C GLY A 169 -20.85 -23.18 -63.50
N ARG A 170 -21.34 -22.85 -64.71
CA ARG A 170 -20.70 -21.80 -65.51
C ARG A 170 -20.82 -20.43 -64.84
N LEU A 171 -19.70 -19.88 -64.40
CA LEU A 171 -19.60 -18.54 -63.88
C LEU A 171 -19.53 -17.51 -65.00
N THR A 172 -20.30 -16.44 -64.86
CA THR A 172 -20.37 -15.34 -65.84
C THR A 172 -19.61 -14.10 -65.38
N ASP A 173 -19.54 -13.85 -64.07
CA ASP A 173 -18.83 -12.71 -63.49
C ASP A 173 -17.33 -13.04 -63.31
N PRO A 174 -16.40 -12.23 -63.86
CA PRO A 174 -14.97 -12.38 -63.61
C PRO A 174 -14.58 -12.33 -62.12
N LEU A 175 -15.30 -11.58 -61.29
CA LEU A 175 -15.02 -11.50 -59.86
C LEU A 175 -15.36 -12.82 -59.15
N ASP A 176 -16.47 -13.47 -59.52
CA ASP A 176 -16.81 -14.79 -59.00
C ASP A 176 -15.70 -15.79 -59.33
N VAL A 177 -15.16 -15.78 -60.56
CA VAL A 177 -14.04 -16.65 -60.93
C VAL A 177 -12.82 -16.35 -60.06
N ALA A 178 -12.51 -15.08 -59.84
CA ALA A 178 -11.38 -14.66 -59.03
C ALA A 178 -11.48 -15.10 -57.56
N GLN A 179 -12.67 -15.06 -56.96
CA GLN A 179 -12.89 -15.45 -55.56
C GLN A 179 -12.53 -16.90 -55.25
N PHE A 180 -12.63 -17.81 -56.22
CA PHE A 180 -12.24 -19.21 -56.03
C PHE A 180 -10.86 -19.52 -56.60
N VAL A 181 -10.42 -18.81 -57.65
CA VAL A 181 -9.09 -19.00 -58.24
C VAL A 181 -8.00 -18.42 -57.34
N ALA A 182 -8.15 -17.21 -56.80
CA ALA A 182 -7.12 -16.53 -56.01
C ALA A 182 -6.70 -17.31 -54.75
N PRO A 183 -7.61 -17.91 -53.94
CA PRO A 183 -7.21 -18.77 -52.82
C PRO A 183 -6.38 -19.99 -53.24
N VAL A 184 -6.70 -20.58 -54.39
CA VAL A 184 -5.95 -21.73 -54.93
C VAL A 184 -4.59 -21.30 -55.45
N VAL A 185 -4.51 -20.16 -56.14
CA VAL A 185 -3.22 -19.54 -56.52
C VAL A 185 -2.38 -19.34 -55.27
N ALA A 186 -2.90 -18.64 -54.25
CA ALA A 186 -2.19 -18.38 -53.01
C ALA A 186 -1.75 -19.66 -52.27
N GLY A 187 -2.58 -20.70 -52.26
CA GLY A 187 -2.23 -21.98 -51.65
C GLY A 187 -1.14 -22.75 -52.41
N VAL A 188 -1.26 -22.81 -53.73
CA VAL A 188 -0.34 -23.58 -54.60
C VAL A 188 1.02 -22.90 -54.71
N THR A 189 1.06 -21.56 -54.70
CA THR A 189 2.31 -20.79 -54.73
C THR A 189 2.90 -20.52 -53.34
N GLY A 190 2.23 -20.96 -52.27
CA GLY A 190 2.70 -20.74 -50.89
C GLY A 190 2.76 -19.26 -50.50
N LEU A 191 1.72 -18.50 -50.83
CA LEU A 191 1.60 -17.08 -50.50
C LEU A 191 0.91 -16.83 -49.15
N TRP A 192 0.15 -17.79 -48.60
CA TRP A 192 -0.53 -17.59 -47.31
C TRP A 192 0.47 -17.18 -46.22
N ALA A 193 0.12 -16.16 -45.44
CA ALA A 193 0.97 -15.65 -44.37
C ALA A 193 1.31 -16.77 -43.36
N GLY A 194 2.59 -16.87 -43.02
CA GLY A 194 3.12 -17.92 -42.15
C GLY A 194 3.34 -19.27 -42.82
N VAL A 195 3.10 -19.41 -44.14
CA VAL A 195 3.36 -20.62 -44.92
C VAL A 195 4.55 -20.39 -45.85
N ASP A 196 5.74 -20.81 -45.41
CA ASP A 196 6.99 -20.60 -46.18
C ASP A 196 7.16 -21.57 -47.37
N GLN A 197 6.45 -22.71 -47.36
CA GLN A 197 6.58 -23.78 -48.37
C GLN A 197 5.31 -23.96 -49.19
N GLY A 198 5.47 -24.03 -50.52
CA GLY A 198 4.42 -24.40 -51.45
C GLY A 198 4.36 -25.92 -51.64
N PRO A 199 3.18 -26.51 -51.89
CA PRO A 199 3.01 -27.97 -52.02
C PRO A 199 3.81 -28.59 -53.19
N PHE A 200 4.22 -27.77 -54.17
CA PHE A 200 4.98 -28.22 -55.35
C PHE A 200 6.47 -27.87 -55.27
N ASP A 201 6.95 -27.39 -54.11
CA ASP A 201 8.35 -27.00 -53.95
C ASP A 201 9.31 -28.20 -54.03
N THR A 202 8.85 -29.37 -53.60
CA THR A 202 9.63 -30.61 -53.49
C THR A 202 9.09 -31.75 -54.34
N LEU A 203 7.92 -31.57 -54.96
CA LEU A 203 7.32 -32.59 -55.81
C LEU A 203 8.00 -32.62 -57.17
N GLU A 204 8.25 -33.81 -57.68
CA GLU A 204 8.77 -33.98 -59.03
C GLU A 204 7.72 -33.59 -60.08
N ILE A 205 8.20 -33.01 -61.18
CA ILE A 205 7.39 -32.74 -62.36
C ILE A 205 7.10 -34.06 -63.05
N LEU A 206 5.83 -34.36 -63.30
CA LEU A 206 5.42 -35.60 -63.95
C LEU A 206 5.85 -35.61 -65.42
N PRO A 207 6.39 -36.74 -65.94
CA PRO A 207 6.79 -36.83 -67.34
C PRO A 207 5.56 -36.86 -68.28
N GLY A 208 5.73 -36.35 -69.49
CA GLY A 208 4.69 -36.34 -70.53
C GLY A 208 3.60 -35.28 -70.32
N GLN A 209 2.52 -35.38 -71.10
CA GLN A 209 1.40 -34.42 -71.08
C GLN A 209 0.38 -34.77 -69.98
N THR A 210 0.79 -34.63 -68.71
CA THR A 210 -0.08 -34.89 -67.56
C THR A 210 -0.56 -33.60 -66.92
N VAL A 211 -1.80 -33.62 -66.41
CA VAL A 211 -2.42 -32.52 -65.66
C VAL A 211 -2.82 -33.02 -64.28
N ARG A 212 -2.56 -32.22 -63.24
CA ARG A 212 -2.99 -32.51 -61.88
C ARG A 212 -4.11 -31.54 -61.49
N ALA A 213 -5.26 -32.06 -61.08
CA ALA A 213 -6.30 -31.23 -60.49
C ALA A 213 -5.86 -30.78 -59.08
N VAL A 214 -6.03 -29.49 -58.76
CA VAL A 214 -5.66 -28.88 -57.48
C VAL A 214 -6.84 -28.14 -56.87
N ARG A 215 -6.94 -28.23 -55.55
CA ARG A 215 -7.83 -27.46 -54.69
C ARG A 215 -7.04 -27.02 -53.48
N ALA A 216 -7.33 -25.83 -52.97
CA ALA A 216 -6.70 -25.31 -51.76
C ALA A 216 -7.77 -25.11 -50.69
N PHE A 217 -7.42 -25.48 -49.46
CA PHE A 217 -8.21 -25.16 -48.28
C PHE A 217 -7.30 -24.41 -47.31
N TYR A 218 -7.68 -23.18 -46.97
CA TYR A 218 -6.94 -22.35 -46.02
C TYR A 218 -7.84 -22.07 -44.81
N ARG A 219 -7.28 -22.27 -43.62
CA ARG A 219 -7.94 -21.95 -42.35
C ARG A 219 -6.99 -21.14 -41.50
N TRP A 220 -7.39 -19.92 -41.20
CA TRP A 220 -6.71 -19.05 -40.25
C TRP A 220 -7.34 -19.22 -38.86
N LEU A 221 -6.52 -19.39 -37.83
CA LEU A 221 -6.93 -19.52 -36.43
C LEU A 221 -6.16 -18.49 -35.61
N ASP A 222 -6.88 -17.57 -34.99
CA ASP A 222 -6.32 -16.56 -34.09
C ASP A 222 -6.65 -16.91 -32.63
N THR A 223 -5.63 -16.92 -31.77
CA THR A 223 -5.75 -17.20 -30.33
C THR A 223 -5.59 -15.96 -29.45
N ASP A 224 -5.27 -14.80 -30.02
CA ASP A 224 -4.89 -13.59 -29.27
C ASP A 224 -6.02 -13.13 -28.34
N SER A 225 -7.26 -13.18 -28.82
CA SER A 225 -8.44 -12.83 -28.01
C SER A 225 -8.63 -13.74 -26.79
N VAL A 226 -8.32 -15.03 -26.93
CA VAL A 226 -8.43 -16.02 -25.84
C VAL A 226 -7.31 -15.82 -24.83
N GLU A 227 -6.09 -15.58 -25.31
CA GLU A 227 -4.95 -15.30 -24.44
C GLU A 227 -5.13 -14.01 -23.65
N GLU A 228 -5.62 -12.94 -24.30
CA GLU A 228 -5.91 -11.67 -23.63
C GLU A 228 -7.03 -11.84 -22.59
N GLY A 229 -8.09 -12.57 -22.93
CA GLY A 229 -9.16 -12.90 -22.01
C GLY A 229 -8.68 -13.67 -20.78
N LEU A 230 -7.80 -14.68 -20.98
CA LEU A 230 -7.23 -15.46 -19.89
C LEU A 230 -6.30 -14.62 -19.01
N ARG A 231 -5.46 -13.78 -19.62
CA ARG A 231 -4.56 -12.85 -18.92
C ARG A 231 -5.34 -11.88 -18.03
N ALA A 232 -6.42 -11.30 -18.56
CA ALA A 232 -7.29 -10.40 -17.79
C ALA A 232 -7.93 -11.10 -16.57
N HIS A 233 -8.36 -12.36 -16.72
CA HIS A 233 -8.96 -13.11 -15.61
C HIS A 233 -7.94 -13.57 -14.56
N LEU A 234 -6.72 -13.94 -14.98
CA LEU A 234 -5.68 -14.40 -14.06
C LEU A 234 -5.02 -13.25 -13.28
N PHE A 235 -4.92 -12.07 -13.90
CA PHE A 235 -4.32 -10.88 -13.32
C PHE A 235 -5.38 -9.82 -12.96
N ASP A 236 -6.61 -10.26 -12.65
CA ASP A 236 -7.74 -9.39 -12.37
C ASP A 236 -7.44 -8.43 -11.19
N PRO A 237 -7.43 -7.10 -11.41
CA PRO A 237 -7.15 -6.10 -10.37
C PRO A 237 -8.33 -5.86 -9.41
N THR A 238 -9.41 -6.66 -9.47
CA THR A 238 -10.53 -6.60 -8.52
C THR A 238 -10.11 -6.84 -7.07
N GLY A 239 -8.90 -7.35 -6.84
CA GLY A 239 -8.36 -7.57 -5.50
C GLY A 239 -8.84 -8.86 -4.85
N ARG A 240 -9.32 -9.82 -5.64
CA ARG A 240 -9.64 -11.16 -5.17
C ARG A 240 -8.35 -11.95 -4.93
N LEU A 241 -8.21 -12.52 -3.74
CA LEU A 241 -7.06 -13.33 -3.38
C LEU A 241 -7.30 -14.79 -3.82
N PRO A 242 -6.38 -15.42 -4.57
CA PRO A 242 -6.53 -16.81 -4.99
C PRO A 242 -6.36 -17.76 -3.80
N LEU A 243 -7.01 -18.93 -3.84
CA LEU A 243 -6.76 -19.99 -2.87
C LEU A 243 -5.36 -20.59 -3.12
N PRO A 244 -4.45 -20.51 -2.14
CA PRO A 244 -3.16 -21.18 -2.24
C PRO A 244 -3.35 -22.70 -2.39
N ARG A 245 -2.58 -23.32 -3.28
CA ARG A 245 -2.52 -24.77 -3.48
C ARG A 245 -1.06 -25.24 -3.33
N GLY A 246 -0.84 -26.37 -2.66
CA GLY A 246 0.48 -26.98 -2.53
C GLY A 246 0.90 -27.42 -1.12
N GLY A 247 0.11 -27.10 -0.08
CA GLY A 247 0.35 -27.57 1.29
C GLY A 247 -0.28 -28.94 1.59
N GLN A 248 0.16 -29.57 2.68
CA GLN A 248 -0.45 -30.82 3.20
C GLN A 248 -1.83 -30.58 3.87
N VAL A 249 -2.13 -29.33 4.23
CA VAL A 249 -3.38 -28.94 4.90
C VAL A 249 -4.27 -28.23 3.89
N PRO A 250 -5.58 -28.55 3.80
CA PRO A 250 -6.51 -27.85 2.94
C PRO A 250 -6.61 -26.37 3.34
N VAL A 251 -6.74 -25.49 2.34
CA VAL A 251 -6.94 -24.05 2.52
C VAL A 251 -8.33 -23.67 2.03
N VAL A 252 -9.08 -22.94 2.84
CA VAL A 252 -10.47 -22.54 2.59
C VAL A 252 -10.66 -21.05 2.86
N TYR A 253 -11.68 -20.45 2.25
CA TYR A 253 -12.02 -19.06 2.57
C TYR A 253 -12.72 -18.97 3.93
N ILE A 254 -12.36 -17.93 4.69
CA ILE A 254 -13.01 -17.61 5.96
C ILE A 254 -14.37 -17.00 5.67
N GLU A 255 -15.42 -17.53 6.30
CA GLU A 255 -16.78 -16.98 6.23
C GLU A 255 -16.93 -15.74 7.14
N ASP A 256 -16.52 -15.85 8.41
CA ASP A 256 -16.55 -14.75 9.39
C ASP A 256 -15.22 -13.96 9.38
N VAL A 257 -15.06 -13.15 8.33
CA VAL A 257 -13.93 -12.25 8.16
C VAL A 257 -13.75 -11.27 9.34
N PRO A 258 -14.79 -10.58 9.84
CA PRO A 258 -14.64 -9.65 10.97
C PRO A 258 -14.00 -10.29 12.21
N THR A 259 -14.42 -11.49 12.60
CA THR A 259 -13.88 -12.18 13.78
C THR A 259 -12.43 -12.60 13.55
N ALA A 260 -12.09 -13.11 12.35
CA ALA A 260 -10.72 -13.46 12.01
C ALA A 260 -9.77 -12.25 12.01
N ALA A 261 -10.19 -11.15 11.39
CA ALA A 261 -9.47 -9.89 11.36
C ALA A 261 -9.23 -9.34 12.78
N GLN A 262 -10.27 -9.37 13.62
CA GLN A 262 -10.18 -8.91 15.02
C GLN A 262 -9.24 -9.80 15.86
N SER A 263 -9.30 -11.12 15.70
CA SER A 263 -8.40 -12.05 16.39
C SER A 263 -6.94 -11.80 16.02
N MET A 264 -6.65 -11.65 14.72
CA MET A 264 -5.29 -11.33 14.25
C MET A 264 -4.80 -9.97 14.79
N ALA A 265 -5.67 -8.95 14.81
CA ALA A 265 -5.33 -7.62 15.33
C ALA A 265 -5.04 -7.67 16.84
N ARG A 266 -5.82 -8.42 17.62
CA ARG A 266 -5.56 -8.62 19.06
C ARG A 266 -4.25 -9.37 19.29
N ALA A 267 -3.93 -10.37 18.47
CA ALA A 267 -2.68 -11.12 18.57
C ALA A 267 -1.47 -10.19 18.34
N LEU A 268 -1.52 -9.33 17.33
CA LEU A 268 -0.51 -8.31 17.07
C LEU A 268 -0.28 -7.40 18.30
N TRP A 269 -1.36 -6.82 18.84
CA TRP A 269 -1.25 -5.90 19.97
C TRP A 269 -0.89 -6.57 21.29
N THR A 270 -1.23 -7.85 21.47
CA THR A 270 -0.79 -8.63 22.62
C THR A 270 0.72 -8.85 22.57
N LYS A 271 1.25 -9.19 21.38
CA LYS A 271 2.68 -9.39 21.15
C LYS A 271 3.50 -8.10 21.37
N HIS A 272 2.94 -6.96 20.98
CA HIS A 272 3.63 -5.65 21.03
C HIS A 272 3.09 -4.71 22.11
N ARG A 273 2.46 -5.22 23.19
CA ARG A 273 1.80 -4.37 24.20
C ARG A 273 2.75 -3.36 24.85
N ASP A 274 3.99 -3.77 25.07
CA ASP A 274 4.99 -2.99 25.80
C ASP A 274 5.67 -1.94 24.89
N VAL A 275 5.49 -2.08 23.58
CA VAL A 275 5.99 -1.12 22.58
C VAL A 275 5.19 0.17 22.61
N LEU A 276 4.00 0.26 23.21
CA LEU A 276 3.22 1.51 23.15
C LEU A 276 3.11 2.28 24.47
N ARG A 277 3.67 1.75 25.57
CA ARG A 277 3.50 2.37 26.89
C ARG A 277 4.80 2.37 27.69
N GLY A 278 5.24 3.55 28.11
CA GLY A 278 6.37 3.71 29.02
C GLY A 278 6.07 3.27 30.47
N PRO A 279 7.12 2.96 31.26
CA PRO A 279 6.95 2.60 32.67
C PRO A 279 6.39 3.78 33.48
N ARG A 280 5.55 3.50 34.47
CA ARG A 280 5.06 4.51 35.44
C ARG A 280 5.80 4.34 36.77
N ILE A 281 6.18 5.46 37.37
CA ILE A 281 6.84 5.51 38.67
C ILE A 281 5.75 5.57 39.75
N ALA A 282 5.73 4.58 40.64
CA ALA A 282 4.90 4.64 41.84
C ALA A 282 5.57 5.54 42.88
N ALA A 283 4.80 6.42 43.53
CA ALA A 283 5.32 7.24 44.63
C ALA A 283 5.76 6.30 45.78
N THR A 284 7.05 6.31 46.10
CA THR A 284 7.55 5.55 47.25
C THR A 284 7.01 6.21 48.52
N ALA A 285 6.06 5.56 49.20
CA ALA A 285 5.65 5.99 50.53
C ALA A 285 6.89 6.00 51.43
N GLY A 286 7.35 7.19 51.81
CA GLY A 286 8.55 7.35 52.61
C GLY A 286 8.44 6.52 53.88
N GLN A 287 9.40 5.62 54.12
CA GLN A 287 9.46 4.86 55.37
C GLN A 287 9.39 5.83 56.54
N GLU A 288 8.37 5.66 57.39
CA GLU A 288 8.21 6.40 58.64
C GLU A 288 9.44 6.15 59.52
N GLN A 289 10.40 7.07 59.51
CA GLN A 289 11.48 7.06 60.51
C GLN A 289 10.88 7.47 61.86
N ALA A 290 10.44 6.46 62.62
CA ALA A 290 10.08 6.61 64.02
C ALA A 290 11.34 6.99 64.81
N ILE A 291 11.51 8.27 65.11
CA ILE A 291 12.58 8.74 66.00
C ILE A 291 12.28 8.20 67.41
N SER A 292 13.25 7.48 67.99
CA SER A 292 13.13 6.98 69.37
C SER A 292 13.11 8.13 70.38
N VAL A 293 12.36 7.96 71.48
CA VAL A 293 12.22 8.94 72.59
C VAL A 293 13.58 9.46 73.10
N TRP A 294 14.62 8.63 73.03
CA TRP A 294 15.98 8.97 73.42
C TRP A 294 16.68 9.96 72.47
N ALA A 295 16.42 9.88 71.17
CA ALA A 295 16.96 10.82 70.18
C ALA A 295 16.33 12.21 70.30
N ALA A 296 15.03 12.28 70.64
CA ALA A 296 14.34 13.54 70.95
C ALA A 296 14.91 14.22 72.21
N MET A 297 15.20 13.45 73.26
CA MET A 297 15.83 13.95 74.50
C MET A 297 17.21 14.58 74.22
N LYS A 298 18.03 13.93 73.38
CA LYS A 298 19.36 14.43 73.00
C LYS A 298 19.27 15.75 72.21
N MET A 299 18.29 15.86 71.33
CA MET A 299 18.01 17.10 70.58
C MET A 299 17.53 18.23 71.50
N PHE A 300 16.68 17.94 72.50
CA PHE A 300 16.23 18.91 73.49
C PHE A 300 17.36 19.43 74.39
N LEU A 301 18.25 18.55 74.86
CA LEU A 301 19.42 18.96 75.66
C LEU A 301 20.39 19.83 74.83
N LYS A 302 20.56 19.52 73.54
CA LYS A 302 21.34 20.35 72.60
C LYS A 302 20.67 21.71 72.36
N PHE A 303 19.33 21.74 72.27
CA PHE A 303 18.53 22.96 72.16
C PHE A 303 18.65 23.84 73.42
N MET A 304 18.56 23.27 74.61
CA MET A 304 18.69 24.01 75.87
C MET A 304 20.11 24.54 76.08
N GLY A 305 21.13 23.76 75.69
CA GLY A 305 22.53 24.21 75.67
C GLY A 305 22.80 25.35 74.66
N ALA A 306 22.09 25.37 73.53
CA ALA A 306 22.20 26.43 72.53
C ALA A 306 21.41 27.69 72.90
N ALA A 307 20.18 27.54 73.43
CA ALA A 307 19.31 28.64 73.84
C ALA A 307 19.86 29.43 75.05
N VAL A 308 20.64 28.79 75.92
CA VAL A 308 21.37 29.45 77.02
C VAL A 308 22.56 30.26 76.50
N ARG A 309 23.10 29.95 75.31
CA ARG A 309 24.34 30.54 74.79
C ARG A 309 24.14 31.66 73.77
N SER A 310 23.00 31.74 73.04
CA SER A 310 22.63 32.93 72.25
C SER A 310 21.19 32.90 71.71
N ALA A 311 20.67 34.11 71.46
CA ALA A 311 19.31 34.51 71.06
C ALA A 311 18.39 33.49 70.33
N PRO A 312 17.09 33.40 70.71
CA PRO A 312 16.12 32.41 70.18
C PRO A 312 15.79 32.53 68.68
N ALA A 313 16.24 33.58 68.00
CA ALA A 313 16.00 33.78 66.57
C ALA A 313 16.89 32.89 65.66
N ALA A 314 18.04 32.44 66.15
CA ALA A 314 19.04 31.72 65.34
C ALA A 314 18.68 30.24 65.06
N TRP A 315 17.82 29.63 65.87
CA TRP A 315 17.38 28.25 65.64
C TRP A 315 16.31 28.15 64.56
N TRP A 316 15.41 29.14 64.48
CA TRP A 316 14.36 29.19 63.46
C TRP A 316 14.93 29.33 62.04
N SER A 317 16.05 30.06 61.89
CA SER A 317 16.80 30.15 60.63
C SER A 317 17.64 28.91 60.31
N ALA A 318 18.11 28.17 61.31
CA ALA A 318 18.91 26.95 61.10
C ALA A 318 18.07 25.72 60.70
N VAL A 319 16.81 25.64 61.14
CA VAL A 319 15.87 24.56 60.75
C VAL A 319 15.15 24.86 59.44
N MET A 320 14.93 26.14 59.09
CA MET A 320 14.49 26.55 57.76
C MET A 320 15.62 26.65 56.73
N GLY A 321 16.88 26.52 57.16
CA GLY A 321 18.07 26.63 56.31
C GLY A 321 18.45 25.38 55.51
N THR A 322 17.65 24.30 55.55
CA THR A 322 17.87 23.10 54.74
C THR A 322 16.63 22.69 53.95
N VAL A 323 16.03 23.67 53.27
CA VAL A 323 15.28 23.39 52.03
C VAL A 323 15.81 24.38 51.01
N THR A 324 16.71 23.92 50.15
CA THR A 324 16.97 24.56 48.87
C THR A 324 15.63 24.74 48.17
N SER A 325 15.09 25.95 48.28
CA SER A 325 14.00 26.44 47.45
C SER A 325 14.57 26.64 46.05
N ALA A 326 14.83 25.54 45.39
CA ALA A 326 15.25 25.44 44.00
C ALA A 326 14.58 24.18 43.47
N VAL A 327 13.28 24.31 43.18
CA VAL A 327 12.44 23.62 42.18
C VAL A 327 10.99 23.76 42.67
N VAL A 328 10.37 24.93 42.49
CA VAL A 328 8.89 25.03 42.47
C VAL A 328 8.41 26.07 41.45
N THR A 329 9.20 27.07 41.06
CA THR A 329 8.72 28.15 40.19
C THR A 329 8.69 27.85 38.68
N THR A 330 9.17 26.69 38.23
CA THR A 330 9.32 26.41 36.78
C THR A 330 8.09 25.74 36.14
N VAL A 331 7.24 25.04 36.90
CA VAL A 331 6.05 24.37 36.30
C VAL A 331 4.84 25.31 36.26
N GLN A 332 4.74 26.24 37.21
CA GLN A 332 3.57 27.11 37.35
C GLN A 332 3.50 28.25 36.32
N SER A 333 4.64 28.69 35.78
CA SER A 333 4.70 29.78 34.78
C SER A 333 4.79 29.29 33.34
N THR A 334 5.34 28.10 33.09
CA THR A 334 5.64 27.60 31.74
C THR A 334 4.55 26.69 31.18
N VAL A 335 3.73 26.04 32.02
CA VAL A 335 2.59 25.20 31.57
C VAL A 335 1.26 25.96 31.58
N PHE A 336 1.12 27.00 32.43
CA PHE A 336 -0.18 27.67 32.66
C PHE A 336 -0.22 29.17 32.29
N GLY A 337 0.89 29.75 31.82
CA GLY A 337 0.96 31.20 31.53
C GLY A 337 1.14 31.58 30.06
N ARG A 338 1.63 30.66 29.20
CA ARG A 338 2.06 31.00 27.82
C ARG A 338 1.63 29.99 26.75
N THR A 339 1.05 28.85 27.13
CA THR A 339 0.84 27.65 26.30
C THR A 339 -0.53 26.99 26.51
N ASP A 340 -1.55 27.77 26.90
CA ASP A 340 -2.93 27.28 27.10
C ASP A 340 -3.47 26.51 25.88
N SER A 341 -3.05 26.88 24.67
CA SER A 341 -3.47 26.22 23.43
C SER A 341 -2.97 24.79 23.28
N ALA A 342 -1.71 24.49 23.61
CA ALA A 342 -1.14 23.15 23.43
C ALA A 342 -1.72 22.14 24.44
N PHE A 343 -1.94 22.58 25.67
CA PHE A 343 -2.63 21.76 26.67
C PHE A 343 -4.10 21.59 26.33
N ALA A 344 -4.81 22.66 25.93
CA ALA A 344 -6.18 22.55 25.46
C ALA A 344 -6.29 21.54 24.32
N VAL A 345 -5.39 21.52 23.34
CA VAL A 345 -5.43 20.53 22.25
C VAL A 345 -5.29 19.09 22.75
N VAL A 346 -4.43 18.82 23.74
CA VAL A 346 -4.27 17.46 24.31
C VAL A 346 -5.41 17.09 25.26
N ALA A 347 -5.98 18.05 26.00
CA ALA A 347 -7.00 17.82 27.03
C ALA A 347 -8.45 17.96 26.52
N ASP A 348 -8.71 18.77 25.49
CA ASP A 348 -10.02 19.07 24.90
C ASP A 348 -10.46 17.98 23.93
N THR A 349 -11.49 17.22 24.32
CA THR A 349 -11.93 16.00 23.63
C THR A 349 -12.58 16.28 22.29
N THR A 350 -12.75 17.54 21.91
CA THR A 350 -13.76 17.91 20.91
C THR A 350 -13.28 18.31 19.52
N GLN A 351 -11.98 18.33 19.16
CA GLN A 351 -11.63 18.66 17.76
C GLN A 351 -10.20 18.49 17.24
N SER A 352 -9.27 17.88 17.97
CA SER A 352 -7.87 17.85 17.57
C SER A 352 -7.54 16.69 16.60
N ASP A 353 -6.97 16.99 15.44
CA ASP A 353 -6.39 15.97 14.56
C ASP A 353 -5.24 15.24 15.26
N TRP A 354 -5.03 13.96 14.94
CA TRP A 354 -4.01 13.14 15.61
C TRP A 354 -2.59 13.69 15.42
N GLN A 355 -2.36 14.40 14.31
CA GLN A 355 -1.09 15.10 14.02
C GLN A 355 -0.87 16.27 14.98
N ASP A 356 -1.92 17.06 15.22
CA ASP A 356 -1.88 18.19 16.14
C ASP A 356 -1.75 17.72 17.59
N LEU A 357 -2.38 16.60 17.94
CA LEU A 357 -2.20 15.93 19.23
C LEU A 357 -0.74 15.53 19.47
N GLY A 358 -0.11 14.86 18.51
CA GLY A 358 1.30 14.43 18.62
C GLY A 358 2.25 15.61 18.77
N ARG A 359 2.08 16.64 17.93
CA ARG A 359 2.90 17.86 17.97
C ARG A 359 2.72 18.64 19.28
N SER A 360 1.49 18.72 19.78
CA SER A 360 1.20 19.40 21.05
C SER A 360 1.76 18.64 22.24
N ALA A 361 1.65 17.30 22.24
CA ALA A 361 2.24 16.46 23.28
C ALA A 361 3.77 16.55 23.31
N GLU A 362 4.42 16.58 22.14
CA GLU A 362 5.86 16.79 22.02
C GLU A 362 6.28 18.18 22.53
N THR A 363 5.54 19.23 22.16
CA THR A 363 5.77 20.60 22.63
C THR A 363 5.68 20.71 24.16
N LEU A 364 4.65 20.09 24.76
CA LEU A 364 4.48 20.05 26.22
C LEU A 364 5.58 19.23 26.91
N SER A 365 5.95 18.08 26.35
CA SER A 365 7.04 17.24 26.86
C SER A 365 8.37 18.01 26.88
N ASN A 366 8.67 18.73 25.79
CA ASN A 366 9.88 19.55 25.68
C ASN A 366 9.87 20.73 26.67
N ALA A 367 8.71 21.37 26.87
CA ALA A 367 8.55 22.45 27.84
C ALA A 367 8.74 21.98 29.30
N LEU A 368 8.43 20.72 29.62
CA LEU A 368 8.59 20.11 30.95
C LEU A 368 10.05 19.67 31.27
N GLY A 369 11.03 20.22 30.56
CA GLY A 369 12.44 20.04 30.84
C GLY A 369 13.01 18.69 30.39
N GLY A 370 12.46 18.11 29.32
CA GLY A 370 13.11 16.99 28.65
C GLY A 370 14.46 17.45 28.13
N GLN A 371 15.57 17.10 28.80
CA GLN A 371 16.82 16.97 28.06
C GLN A 371 16.56 15.98 26.92
N PRO A 372 17.07 16.22 25.70
CA PRO A 372 17.03 15.25 24.62
C PRO A 372 18.04 14.14 24.95
N GLU A 373 17.84 13.44 26.05
CA GLU A 373 18.15 12.02 26.09
C GLU A 373 17.31 11.45 24.95
N HIS A 374 17.92 11.35 23.78
CA HIS A 374 17.46 10.51 22.70
C HIS A 374 17.41 9.09 23.28
N PHE A 375 16.36 8.77 24.05
CA PHE A 375 15.84 7.43 24.06
C PHE A 375 15.52 7.18 22.59
N ALA A 376 16.48 6.54 21.91
CA ALA A 376 16.41 6.21 20.50
C ALA A 376 14.97 5.82 20.22
N GLN A 377 14.29 6.65 19.42
CA GLN A 377 12.91 6.52 19.01
C GLN A 377 12.62 5.03 18.89
N GLN A 378 11.96 4.44 19.90
CA GLN A 378 12.05 2.99 20.09
C GLN A 378 11.60 2.31 18.79
N ASP A 379 12.49 1.50 18.23
CA ASP A 379 12.35 0.97 16.87
C ASP A 379 11.01 0.24 16.71
N MET A 380 10.10 0.82 15.93
CA MET A 380 8.78 0.24 15.64
C MET A 380 8.84 -0.74 14.45
N SER A 381 10.02 -0.97 13.87
CA SER A 381 10.20 -1.87 12.71
C SER A 381 9.71 -3.29 13.00
N GLY A 382 9.91 -3.79 14.22
CA GLY A 382 9.40 -5.10 14.65
C GLY A 382 7.87 -5.17 14.63
N LEU A 383 7.20 -4.13 15.14
CA LEU A 383 5.74 -4.02 15.11
C LEU A 383 5.21 -4.03 13.67
N TRP A 384 5.81 -3.22 12.80
CA TRP A 384 5.33 -3.12 11.41
C TRP A 384 5.63 -4.35 10.57
N THR A 385 6.78 -5.00 10.80
CA THR A 385 7.10 -6.29 10.18
C THR A 385 6.05 -7.33 10.55
N ASP A 386 5.65 -7.38 11.82
CA ASP A 386 4.61 -8.29 12.29
C ASP A 386 3.21 -7.90 11.80
N PHE A 387 2.91 -6.60 11.66
CA PHE A 387 1.67 -6.13 11.04
C PHE A 387 1.55 -6.65 9.59
N VAL A 388 2.61 -6.49 8.80
CA VAL A 388 2.69 -7.01 7.42
C VAL A 388 2.59 -8.53 7.40
N ASN A 389 3.32 -9.22 8.28
CA ASN A 389 3.26 -10.68 8.40
C ASN A 389 1.85 -11.17 8.74
N GLY A 390 1.14 -10.51 9.66
CA GLY A 390 -0.25 -10.84 10.01
C GLY A 390 -1.20 -10.66 8.84
N ALA A 391 -1.06 -9.57 8.08
CA ALA A 391 -1.84 -9.33 6.87
C ALA A 391 -1.59 -10.40 5.79
N LEU A 392 -0.32 -10.71 5.50
CA LEU A 392 0.03 -11.76 4.54
C LEU A 392 -0.44 -13.14 5.00
N THR A 393 -0.41 -13.41 6.31
CA THR A 393 -0.92 -14.66 6.90
C THR A 393 -2.43 -14.79 6.73
N LEU A 394 -3.19 -13.69 6.84
CA LEU A 394 -4.62 -13.69 6.51
C LEU A 394 -4.87 -13.88 5.01
N ALA A 395 -3.97 -13.41 4.15
CA ALA A 395 -4.11 -13.50 2.71
C ALA A 395 -3.84 -14.92 2.16
N ASP A 396 -2.86 -15.65 2.70
CA ASP A 396 -2.44 -16.94 2.14
C ASP A 396 -2.28 -18.09 3.15
N GLY A 397 -2.52 -17.84 4.44
CA GLY A 397 -2.47 -18.87 5.48
C GLY A 397 -1.06 -19.32 5.86
N GLY A 398 -0.01 -18.64 5.37
CA GLY A 398 1.38 -18.96 5.68
C GLY A 398 1.80 -18.54 7.09
N ARG A 399 2.54 -19.41 7.80
CA ARG A 399 3.13 -19.09 9.12
C ARG A 399 4.38 -18.22 8.96
N ARG A 400 4.31 -16.95 9.34
CA ARG A 400 5.42 -15.99 9.18
C ARG A 400 6.03 -15.50 10.49
N ALA A 401 5.22 -15.40 11.54
CA ALA A 401 5.66 -14.82 12.80
C ALA A 401 5.07 -15.58 13.98
N ALA A 402 5.92 -15.89 14.96
CA ALA A 402 5.46 -16.50 16.21
C ALA A 402 4.44 -15.59 16.91
N GLY A 403 3.33 -16.18 17.36
CA GLY A 403 2.21 -15.47 17.97
C GLY A 403 1.20 -14.87 16.97
N LEU A 404 1.44 -14.99 15.67
CA LEU A 404 0.53 -14.60 14.59
C LEU A 404 0.20 -15.83 13.73
N GLU A 405 -0.46 -16.81 14.35
CA GLU A 405 -0.77 -18.07 13.69
C GLU A 405 -1.91 -17.94 12.68
N PRO A 406 -1.90 -18.73 11.59
CA PRO A 406 -2.99 -18.80 10.63
C PRO A 406 -4.31 -19.20 11.30
N ILE A 407 -5.39 -18.54 10.89
CA ILE A 407 -6.73 -18.81 11.37
C ILE A 407 -7.12 -20.23 10.97
N GLN A 408 -7.60 -21.03 11.93
CA GLN A 408 -8.06 -22.39 11.68
C GLN A 408 -9.57 -22.39 11.41
N VAL A 409 -10.00 -23.11 10.38
CA VAL A 409 -11.41 -23.35 10.03
C VAL A 409 -11.62 -24.86 10.03
N GLY A 410 -12.05 -25.41 11.18
CA GLY A 410 -12.09 -26.85 11.40
C GLY A 410 -10.69 -27.46 11.34
N ALA A 411 -10.45 -28.36 10.37
CA ALA A 411 -9.14 -28.95 10.10
C ALA A 411 -8.35 -28.24 8.99
N ALA A 412 -8.92 -27.19 8.40
CA ALA A 412 -8.35 -26.42 7.30
C ALA A 412 -7.75 -25.09 7.78
N ILE A 413 -6.86 -24.50 6.98
CA ILE A 413 -6.39 -23.14 7.19
C ILE A 413 -7.32 -22.16 6.47
N GLY A 414 -7.76 -21.13 7.17
CA GLY A 414 -8.60 -20.07 6.65
C GLY A 414 -7.78 -18.95 6.01
N VAL A 415 -8.21 -18.50 4.82
CA VAL A 415 -7.70 -17.30 4.14
C VAL A 415 -8.84 -16.34 3.80
N VAL A 416 -8.51 -15.05 3.70
CA VAL A 416 -9.48 -14.01 3.34
C VAL A 416 -9.68 -13.97 1.83
N TYR A 417 -10.92 -13.76 1.39
CA TYR A 417 -11.28 -13.76 -0.02
C TYR A 417 -10.90 -12.46 -0.76
N ASN A 418 -11.11 -11.30 -0.14
CA ASN A 418 -10.78 -9.99 -0.75
C ASN A 418 -9.56 -9.36 -0.07
N ALA A 419 -8.67 -8.75 -0.85
CA ALA A 419 -7.55 -7.96 -0.35
C ALA A 419 -8.02 -6.79 0.53
N ALA A 420 -9.13 -6.14 0.15
CA ALA A 420 -9.75 -5.05 0.91
C ALA A 420 -10.17 -5.45 2.33
N ASP A 421 -10.51 -6.73 2.53
CA ASP A 421 -10.87 -7.30 3.83
C ASP A 421 -9.63 -7.57 4.71
N VAL A 422 -8.43 -7.51 4.15
CA VAL A 422 -7.17 -7.55 4.89
C VAL A 422 -6.66 -6.12 5.11
N VAL A 423 -6.33 -5.43 4.02
CA VAL A 423 -5.85 -4.04 4.03
C VAL A 423 -6.51 -3.29 2.87
N PRO A 424 -7.44 -2.36 3.14
CA PRO A 424 -8.06 -1.54 2.11
C PRO A 424 -7.02 -0.71 1.35
N SER A 425 -7.16 -0.60 0.02
CA SER A 425 -6.25 0.19 -0.82
C SER A 425 -6.83 1.58 -1.12
N ALA A 426 -6.16 2.35 -1.97
CA ALA A 426 -6.65 3.64 -2.43
C ALA A 426 -8.02 3.58 -3.13
N ALA A 427 -8.38 2.43 -3.70
CA ALA A 427 -9.65 2.25 -4.40
C ALA A 427 -10.83 1.97 -3.46
N GLU A 428 -10.58 1.61 -2.19
CA GLU A 428 -11.59 1.53 -1.13
C GLU A 428 -11.74 2.84 -0.33
N ARG A 429 -11.05 3.93 -0.72
CA ARG A 429 -11.17 5.22 -0.02
C ARG A 429 -12.57 5.79 -0.15
N PHE A 430 -13.07 6.42 0.91
CA PHE A 430 -14.31 7.19 0.82
C PHE A 430 -14.06 8.46 0.01
N GLN A 431 -14.72 8.59 -1.14
CA GLN A 431 -14.66 9.76 -2.02
C GLN A 431 -16.05 10.35 -2.34
N GLY A 432 -17.10 9.89 -1.66
CA GLY A 432 -18.50 10.33 -1.86
C GLY A 432 -18.81 11.73 -1.31
N ILE A 433 -17.81 12.61 -1.23
CA ILE A 433 -17.96 13.97 -0.70
C ILE A 433 -18.04 14.94 -1.90
N PRO A 434 -19.19 15.59 -2.14
CA PRO A 434 -19.31 16.61 -3.18
C PRO A 434 -18.29 17.74 -2.97
N THR A 435 -17.76 18.31 -4.06
CA THR A 435 -16.73 19.38 -3.98
C THR A 435 -17.20 20.61 -3.21
N SER A 436 -18.49 20.97 -3.34
CA SER A 436 -19.16 22.03 -2.57
C SER A 436 -19.06 21.79 -1.06
N LEU A 437 -19.44 20.58 -0.64
CA LEU A 437 -19.40 20.17 0.76
C LEU A 437 -17.96 20.03 1.27
N ALA A 438 -17.05 19.45 0.47
CA ALA A 438 -15.64 19.29 0.79
C ALA A 438 -14.95 20.64 1.10
N ALA A 439 -15.31 21.71 0.39
CA ALA A 439 -14.78 23.06 0.65
C ALA A 439 -15.25 23.64 1.99
N VAL A 440 -16.47 23.29 2.44
CA VAL A 440 -17.03 23.74 3.72
C VAL A 440 -16.46 22.93 4.88
N ILE A 441 -16.41 21.60 4.75
CA ILE A 441 -15.96 20.71 5.82
C ILE A 441 -14.45 20.48 5.84
N GLY A 442 -13.71 20.87 4.80
CA GLY A 442 -12.25 20.76 4.73
C GLY A 442 -11.71 19.32 4.63
N VAL A 443 -12.51 18.37 4.17
CA VAL A 443 -12.14 16.95 3.98
C VAL A 443 -12.66 16.49 2.62
N SER A 444 -11.79 15.92 1.79
CA SER A 444 -12.12 15.46 0.43
C SER A 444 -12.17 13.95 0.29
N ALA A 445 -11.44 13.20 1.14
CA ALA A 445 -11.46 11.75 1.16
C ALA A 445 -11.00 11.21 2.52
N VAL A 446 -11.36 9.95 2.79
CA VAL A 446 -10.93 9.22 4.00
C VAL A 446 -10.37 7.85 3.60
N GLU A 447 -9.24 7.45 4.20
CA GLU A 447 -8.65 6.14 3.95
C GLU A 447 -9.42 5.01 4.65
N GLY A 448 -9.46 3.83 4.03
CA GLY A 448 -10.20 2.67 4.56
C GLY A 448 -9.72 2.15 5.91
N ALA A 449 -8.51 2.52 6.35
CA ALA A 449 -7.98 2.21 7.67
C ALA A 449 -7.96 3.42 8.63
N ASP A 450 -8.41 4.60 8.18
CA ASP A 450 -8.36 5.83 8.97
C ASP A 450 -9.63 6.01 9.83
N VAL A 451 -9.64 5.32 10.97
CA VAL A 451 -10.74 5.33 11.94
C VAL A 451 -10.98 6.73 12.52
N LEU A 452 -9.91 7.45 12.82
CA LEU A 452 -9.98 8.81 13.35
C LEU A 452 -10.46 9.81 12.31
N GLY A 453 -9.97 9.71 11.07
CA GLY A 453 -10.46 10.51 9.94
C GLY A 453 -11.94 10.27 9.65
N ALA A 454 -12.40 9.01 9.70
CA ALA A 454 -13.81 8.68 9.56
C ALA A 454 -14.68 9.27 10.68
N ALA A 455 -14.22 9.21 11.93
CA ALA A 455 -14.91 9.82 13.06
C ALA A 455 -14.94 11.36 12.96
N ASN A 456 -13.84 11.98 12.54
CA ASN A 456 -13.74 13.42 12.32
C ASN A 456 -14.69 13.88 11.21
N LEU A 457 -14.72 13.17 10.08
CA LEU A 457 -15.65 13.45 9.00
C LEU A 457 -17.11 13.34 9.47
N ARG A 458 -17.47 12.29 10.23
CA ARG A 458 -18.81 12.13 10.79
C ARG A 458 -19.20 13.33 11.67
N ASP A 459 -18.33 13.75 12.57
CA ASP A 459 -18.60 14.91 13.45
C ASP A 459 -18.77 16.21 12.65
N ARG A 460 -17.93 16.45 11.64
CA ARG A 460 -18.06 17.62 10.75
C ARG A 460 -19.37 17.60 9.96
N LEU A 461 -19.78 16.43 9.45
CA LEU A 461 -21.05 16.27 8.75
C LEU A 461 -22.24 16.56 9.69
N GLN A 462 -22.22 16.03 10.91
CA GLN A 462 -23.27 16.27 11.91
C GLN A 462 -23.42 17.76 12.24
N ARG A 463 -22.31 18.49 12.35
CA ARG A 463 -22.34 19.96 12.52
C ARG A 463 -22.93 20.67 11.30
N ALA A 464 -22.63 20.20 10.09
CA ALA A 464 -23.18 20.75 8.85
C ALA A 464 -24.67 20.43 8.62
N TYR A 465 -25.28 19.50 9.37
CA TYR A 465 -26.71 19.17 9.22
C TYR A 465 -27.66 20.32 9.54
N SER A 466 -27.19 21.29 10.31
CA SER A 466 -27.94 22.50 10.69
C SER A 466 -27.74 23.65 9.69
N ASP A 467 -26.87 23.50 8.69
CA ASP A 467 -26.61 24.50 7.67
C ASP A 467 -27.74 24.52 6.61
N PRO A 468 -28.41 25.65 6.37
CA PRO A 468 -29.45 25.77 5.34
C PRO A 468 -28.98 25.49 3.91
N ALA A 469 -27.70 25.74 3.59
CA ALA A 469 -27.16 25.57 2.24
C ALA A 469 -26.57 24.17 2.02
N ALA A 470 -25.93 23.57 3.03
CA ALA A 470 -25.19 22.31 2.92
C ALA A 470 -25.87 21.10 3.61
N GLY A 471 -26.95 21.30 4.38
CA GLY A 471 -27.51 20.28 5.26
C GLY A 471 -28.09 19.05 4.54
N VAL A 472 -28.61 19.19 3.33
CA VAL A 472 -29.13 18.04 2.54
C VAL A 472 -27.98 17.19 2.00
N GLU A 473 -26.97 17.84 1.38
CA GLU A 473 -25.76 17.16 0.88
C GLU A 473 -25.04 16.43 2.04
N ALA A 474 -24.88 17.10 3.18
CA ALA A 474 -24.25 16.51 4.35
C ALA A 474 -24.95 15.24 4.86
N ARG A 475 -26.29 15.19 4.87
CA ARG A 475 -27.05 13.99 5.29
C ARG A 475 -26.92 12.84 4.31
N ASN A 476 -26.94 13.13 3.00
CA ASN A 476 -26.72 12.13 1.97
C ASN A 476 -25.31 11.54 2.06
N THR A 477 -24.28 12.39 2.13
CA THR A 477 -22.89 11.96 2.35
C THR A 477 -22.73 11.19 3.68
N GLY A 478 -23.44 11.57 4.74
CA GLY A 478 -23.46 10.83 6.01
C GLY A 478 -24.01 9.41 5.85
N THR A 479 -25.09 9.24 5.09
CA THR A 479 -25.68 7.92 4.80
C THR A 479 -24.72 7.06 3.96
N GLU A 480 -24.03 7.66 3.00
CA GLU A 480 -23.00 6.98 2.21
C GLU A 480 -21.78 6.60 3.05
N LEU A 481 -21.35 7.48 3.96
CA LEU A 481 -20.27 7.23 4.91
C LEU A 481 -20.60 6.04 5.81
N ASP A 482 -21.83 5.93 6.32
CA ASP A 482 -22.25 4.80 7.16
C ASP A 482 -22.22 3.47 6.38
N ARG A 483 -22.69 3.48 5.12
CA ARG A 483 -22.64 2.31 4.24
C ARG A 483 -21.20 1.90 3.91
N TRP A 484 -20.37 2.86 3.56
CA TRP A 484 -18.95 2.64 3.31
C TRP A 484 -18.25 2.10 4.55
N GLN A 485 -18.49 2.71 5.71
CA GLN A 485 -17.88 2.29 6.96
C GLN A 485 -18.24 0.84 7.28
N ALA A 486 -19.51 0.45 7.17
CA ALA A 486 -19.94 -0.93 7.36
C ALA A 486 -19.17 -1.94 6.49
N SER A 487 -18.70 -1.53 5.32
CA SER A 487 -17.89 -2.38 4.44
C SER A 487 -16.41 -2.46 4.84
N VAL A 488 -15.83 -1.40 5.40
CA VAL A 488 -14.39 -1.35 5.75
C VAL A 488 -14.10 -1.79 7.19
N THR A 489 -15.09 -1.76 8.11
CA THR A 489 -14.84 -2.11 9.53
C THR A 489 -14.38 -3.54 9.73
N LYS A 490 -14.78 -4.44 8.83
CA LYS A 490 -14.40 -5.85 8.86
C LYS A 490 -12.93 -6.10 8.54
N SER A 491 -12.22 -5.10 8.00
CA SER A 491 -10.85 -5.27 7.57
C SER A 491 -9.88 -5.40 8.74
N TYR A 492 -8.83 -6.20 8.57
CA TYR A 492 -7.76 -6.33 9.57
C TYR A 492 -7.10 -4.97 9.87
N ALA A 493 -6.81 -4.18 8.84
CA ALA A 493 -6.27 -2.83 9.02
C ALA A 493 -7.18 -1.93 9.87
N TRP A 494 -8.50 -1.94 9.64
CA TRP A 494 -9.45 -1.19 10.47
C TRP A 494 -9.41 -1.63 11.93
N GLN A 495 -9.38 -2.95 12.19
CA GLN A 495 -9.31 -3.50 13.54
C GLN A 495 -8.00 -3.06 14.25
N VAL A 496 -6.86 -3.11 13.55
CA VAL A 496 -5.58 -2.62 14.09
C VAL A 496 -5.64 -1.13 14.41
N SER A 497 -6.16 -0.31 13.49
CA SER A 497 -6.35 1.14 13.69
C SER A 497 -7.27 1.46 14.86
N SER A 498 -8.37 0.71 15.03
CA SER A 498 -9.34 0.95 16.10
C SER A 498 -8.73 0.74 17.49
N ILE A 499 -7.94 -0.33 17.66
CA ILE A 499 -7.25 -0.62 18.92
C ILE A 499 -6.18 0.45 19.20
N LEU A 500 -5.48 0.94 18.18
CA LEU A 500 -4.51 2.03 18.31
C LEU A 500 -5.18 3.36 18.70
N ALA A 501 -6.31 3.68 18.09
CA ALA A 501 -7.13 4.83 18.45
C ALA A 501 -7.60 4.76 19.91
N ASP A 502 -8.02 3.58 20.38
CA ASP A 502 -8.39 3.35 21.78
C ASP A 502 -7.22 3.53 22.75
N PHE A 503 -6.00 3.13 22.37
CA PHE A 503 -4.80 3.42 23.18
C PHE A 503 -4.53 4.92 23.25
N MET A 504 -4.68 5.64 22.14
CA MET A 504 -4.49 7.09 22.10
C MET A 504 -5.53 7.84 22.94
N HIS A 505 -6.81 7.46 22.85
CA HIS A 505 -7.85 8.02 23.71
C HIS A 505 -7.56 7.81 25.20
N ARG A 506 -7.08 6.61 25.58
CA ARG A 506 -6.69 6.32 26.96
C ARG A 506 -5.47 7.12 27.43
N GLY A 507 -4.42 7.22 26.61
CA GLY A 507 -3.24 8.03 26.93
C GLY A 507 -3.60 9.50 27.12
N ARG A 508 -4.52 10.01 26.29
CA ARG A 508 -5.03 11.37 26.39
C ARG A 508 -5.83 11.62 27.67
N ALA A 509 -6.70 10.67 28.05
CA ALA A 509 -7.42 10.73 29.31
C ALA A 509 -6.48 10.68 30.53
N GLU A 510 -5.42 9.87 30.47
CA GLU A 510 -4.37 9.79 31.50
C GLU A 510 -3.64 11.12 31.67
N VAL A 511 -3.28 11.81 30.57
CA VAL A 511 -2.68 13.15 30.63
C VAL A 511 -3.62 14.16 31.30
N ALA A 512 -4.91 14.17 30.91
CA ALA A 512 -5.89 15.08 31.48
C ALA A 512 -6.09 14.84 32.99
N ASP A 513 -6.15 13.57 33.40
CA ASP A 513 -6.28 13.16 34.80
C ASP A 513 -5.04 13.57 35.64
N LEU A 514 -3.82 13.28 35.15
CA LEU A 514 -2.58 13.67 35.82
C LEU A 514 -2.47 15.19 35.99
N VAL A 515 -2.85 15.98 34.98
CA VAL A 515 -2.83 17.44 35.10
C VAL A 515 -3.87 17.94 36.11
N SER A 516 -5.08 17.37 36.10
CA SER A 516 -6.10 17.70 37.11
C SER A 516 -5.61 17.40 38.53
N GLN A 517 -5.00 16.24 38.75
CA GLN A 517 -4.43 15.86 40.05
C GLN A 517 -3.32 16.81 40.49
N ILE A 518 -2.38 17.14 39.60
CA ILE A 518 -1.31 18.12 39.87
C ILE A 518 -1.90 19.48 40.26
N GLN A 519 -2.95 19.96 39.58
CA GLN A 519 -3.61 21.23 39.91
C GLN A 519 -4.28 21.20 41.29
N THR A 520 -4.97 20.10 41.63
CA THR A 520 -5.63 19.97 42.93
C THR A 520 -4.62 19.92 44.09
N LEU A 521 -3.49 19.22 43.92
CA LEU A 521 -2.41 19.16 44.91
C LEU A 521 -1.70 20.51 45.04
N ALA A 522 -1.43 21.20 43.92
CA ALA A 522 -0.83 22.53 43.92
C ALA A 522 -1.72 23.54 44.69
N ASN A 523 -3.03 23.52 44.48
CA ASN A 523 -3.96 24.43 45.14
C ASN A 523 -4.17 24.16 46.64
N ARG A 524 -4.03 22.91 47.10
CA ARG A 524 -4.12 22.58 48.54
C ARG A 524 -2.99 23.20 49.36
N SER A 525 -1.77 23.24 48.81
CA SER A 525 -0.62 23.85 49.48
C SER A 525 -0.76 25.35 49.77
N ALA A 526 -1.58 26.07 48.98
CA ALA A 526 -1.86 27.49 49.19
C ALA A 526 -2.88 27.77 50.32
N VAL A 527 -3.75 26.81 50.65
CA VAL A 527 -4.79 26.98 51.69
C VAL A 527 -4.21 26.85 53.11
N ASP A 528 -3.08 26.17 53.27
CA ASP A 528 -2.40 25.97 54.56
C ASP A 528 -1.57 27.18 55.05
N GLU A 529 -1.37 28.22 54.24
CA GLU A 529 -0.83 29.49 54.73
C GLU A 529 -1.77 30.18 55.74
N ARG A 530 -3.09 29.90 55.68
CA ARG A 530 -4.04 30.35 56.71
C ARG A 530 -3.89 29.61 58.05
N LEU A 531 -3.28 28.42 58.07
CA LEU A 531 -2.97 27.69 59.31
C LEU A 531 -1.69 28.20 60.00
N LYS A 532 -0.74 28.80 59.26
CA LYS A 532 0.43 29.49 59.86
C LYS A 532 0.03 30.64 60.81
N ALA A 533 -1.10 31.30 60.56
CA ALA A 533 -1.61 32.37 61.41
C ALA A 533 -2.08 31.87 62.80
N ARG A 534 -2.50 30.59 62.93
CA ARG A 534 -2.91 29.99 64.21
C ARG A 534 -1.73 29.53 65.07
N GLN A 535 -0.60 29.16 64.46
CA GLN A 535 0.59 28.71 65.19
C GLN A 535 1.40 29.85 65.82
N GLN A 536 1.29 31.09 65.32
CA GLN A 536 1.92 32.26 65.95
C GLN A 536 1.39 32.55 67.36
N ALA A 537 0.15 32.14 67.68
CA ALA A 537 -0.44 32.32 69.01
C ALA A 537 0.26 31.48 70.09
N ILE A 538 0.78 30.29 69.75
CA ILE A 538 1.43 29.38 70.71
C ILE A 538 2.85 29.86 71.06
N SER A 539 3.57 30.44 70.11
CA SER A 539 4.91 31.02 70.37
C SER A 539 4.83 32.24 71.31
N THR A 540 3.71 32.99 71.26
CA THR A 540 3.47 34.14 72.13
C THR A 540 3.21 33.71 73.58
N ILE A 541 2.47 32.62 73.79
CA ILE A 541 2.19 32.06 75.12
C ILE A 541 3.48 31.61 75.82
N LEU A 542 4.40 30.96 75.10
CA LEU A 542 5.66 30.49 75.67
C LEU A 542 6.58 31.66 76.05
N LYS A 543 6.64 32.71 75.22
CA LYS A 543 7.35 33.96 75.55
C LYS A 543 6.80 34.61 76.82
N THR A 544 5.49 34.71 76.96
CA THR A 544 4.88 35.30 78.17
C THR A 544 5.19 34.49 79.44
N PHE A 545 5.22 33.16 79.33
CA PHE A 545 5.54 32.28 80.47
C PHE A 545 7.01 32.40 80.91
N THR A 546 7.93 32.54 79.95
CA THR A 546 9.36 32.77 80.26
C THR A 546 9.63 34.08 80.98
N TRP A 547 8.98 35.18 80.55
CA TRP A 547 9.12 36.48 81.19
C TRP A 547 8.47 36.50 82.58
N ALA A 548 7.34 35.82 82.75
CA ALA A 548 6.70 35.66 84.06
C ALA A 548 7.59 34.89 85.05
N LEU A 549 8.19 33.77 84.62
CA LEU A 549 9.11 33.00 85.47
C LEU A 549 10.34 33.81 85.88
N LEU A 550 10.93 34.56 84.94
CA LEU A 550 12.10 35.40 85.21
C LEU A 550 11.77 36.54 86.19
N GLY A 551 10.57 37.12 86.07
CA GLY A 551 10.03 38.08 87.04
C GLY A 551 9.87 37.47 88.44
N VAL A 552 9.28 36.28 88.55
CA VAL A 552 9.12 35.56 89.83
C VAL A 552 10.47 35.22 90.46
N LEU A 553 11.47 34.81 89.67
CA LEU A 553 12.81 34.50 90.16
C LEU A 553 13.52 35.76 90.68
N LEU A 554 13.39 36.89 89.98
CA LEU A 554 13.94 38.19 90.41
C LEU A 554 13.29 38.67 91.72
N ILE A 555 11.98 38.49 91.88
CA ILE A 555 11.26 38.80 93.12
C ILE A 555 11.78 37.91 94.28
N LEU A 556 11.95 36.61 94.04
CA LEU A 556 12.50 35.68 95.03
C LEU A 556 13.93 36.06 95.47
N ILE A 557 14.76 36.49 94.53
CA ILE A 557 16.12 36.99 94.81
C ILE A 557 16.07 38.30 95.62
N GLY A 558 15.19 39.23 95.24
CA GLY A 558 15.01 40.50 95.95
C GLY A 558 14.52 40.31 97.40
N VAL A 559 13.56 39.41 97.62
CA VAL A 559 13.03 39.06 98.95
C VAL A 559 14.08 38.39 99.82
N ALA A 560 14.95 37.54 99.23
CA ALA A 560 16.07 36.93 99.93
C ALA A 560 17.20 37.93 100.27
N ALA A 561 17.44 38.92 99.39
CA ALA A 561 18.44 39.97 99.61
C ALA A 561 18.04 40.96 100.72
N MET A 562 16.72 41.14 100.95
CA MET A 562 16.17 41.91 102.06
C MET A 562 16.06 41.10 103.38
N ASP A 563 16.66 39.91 103.44
CA ASP A 563 16.70 38.99 104.59
C ASP A 563 15.33 38.52 105.13
N TRP A 564 14.26 38.72 104.35
CA TRP A 564 12.91 38.32 104.72
C TRP A 564 12.70 36.80 104.68
N VAL A 565 13.55 36.08 103.94
CA VAL A 565 13.51 34.63 103.74
C VAL A 565 14.93 34.07 103.73
N ARG A 566 15.16 32.93 104.39
CA ARG A 566 16.45 32.24 104.37
C ARG A 566 16.84 31.82 102.96
N TRP A 567 18.08 32.11 102.54
CA TRP A 567 18.63 31.75 101.22
C TRP A 567 18.39 30.28 100.80
N LYS A 568 18.40 29.35 101.76
CA LYS A 568 18.08 27.93 101.50
C LYS A 568 16.68 27.72 100.93
N PHE A 569 15.68 28.48 101.39
CA PHE A 569 14.31 28.41 100.91
C PHE A 569 14.15 29.05 99.52
N ALA A 570 14.81 30.19 99.29
CA ALA A 570 14.79 30.86 97.99
C ALA A 570 15.46 29.99 96.90
N LEU A 571 16.60 29.37 97.21
CA LEU A 571 17.29 28.43 96.31
C LEU A 571 16.48 27.16 96.05
N ALA A 572 15.86 26.56 97.08
CA ALA A 572 15.04 25.36 96.91
C ALA A 572 13.78 25.64 96.08
N THR A 573 13.08 26.74 96.36
CA THR A 573 11.86 27.13 95.65
C THR A 573 12.15 27.58 94.21
N GLY A 574 13.22 28.36 94.02
CA GLY A 574 13.69 28.73 92.68
C GLY A 574 14.12 27.52 91.87
N GLY A 575 14.85 26.58 92.48
CA GLY A 575 15.23 25.31 91.85
C GLY A 575 14.02 24.45 91.46
N ALA A 576 13.01 24.36 92.32
CA ALA A 576 11.77 23.63 92.04
C ALA A 576 10.96 24.27 90.89
N LEU A 577 10.86 25.61 90.86
CA LEU A 577 10.19 26.34 89.77
C LEU A 577 10.91 26.17 88.43
N ILE A 578 12.23 26.19 88.43
CA ILE A 578 13.04 25.93 87.23
C ILE A 578 12.86 24.48 86.78
N GLY A 579 12.88 23.51 87.71
CA GLY A 579 12.63 22.11 87.41
C GLY A 579 11.25 21.87 86.79
N LEU A 580 10.20 22.46 87.38
CA LEU A 580 8.83 22.38 86.87
C LEU A 580 8.72 23.02 85.47
N TYR A 581 9.36 24.17 85.27
CA TYR A 581 9.41 24.82 83.96
C TYR A 581 10.10 23.94 82.90
N ILE A 582 11.20 23.27 83.26
CA ILE A 582 11.88 22.33 82.36
C ILE A 582 10.97 21.15 82.00
N VAL A 583 10.23 20.59 82.97
CA VAL A 583 9.31 19.47 82.71
C VAL A 583 8.13 19.89 81.85
N VAL A 584 7.52 21.05 82.12
CA VAL A 584 6.38 21.57 81.34
C VAL A 584 6.81 21.98 79.93
N SER A 585 7.97 22.62 79.78
CA SER A 585 8.52 22.96 78.47
C SER A 585 8.91 21.71 77.66
N LEU A 586 9.47 20.68 78.31
CA LEU A 586 9.72 19.38 77.69
C LEU A 586 8.42 18.69 77.26
N ALA A 587 7.37 18.71 78.09
CA ALA A 587 6.07 18.14 77.75
C ALA A 587 5.42 18.86 76.56
N LEU A 588 5.42 20.20 76.57
CA LEU A 588 4.92 21.01 75.45
C LEU A 588 5.75 20.84 74.17
N PHE A 589 7.07 20.65 74.30
CA PHE A 589 7.97 20.39 73.18
C PHE A 589 7.72 18.99 72.58
N LEU A 590 7.55 17.96 73.40
CA LEU A 590 7.23 16.60 72.95
C LEU A 590 5.85 16.52 72.29
N LEU A 591 4.87 17.25 72.82
CA LEU A 591 3.53 17.38 72.22
C LEU A 591 3.58 18.15 70.89
N GLY A 592 4.30 19.27 70.82
CA GLY A 592 4.44 20.08 69.61
C GLY A 592 5.32 19.44 68.51
N GLN A 593 6.28 18.58 68.87
CA GLN A 593 7.14 17.89 67.89
C GLN A 593 6.42 16.75 67.16
N ARG A 594 5.47 16.05 67.79
CA ARG A 594 4.67 15.02 67.08
C ARG A 594 3.92 15.61 65.89
N ASP A 595 3.32 16.78 66.07
CA ASP A 595 2.59 17.47 65.00
C ASP A 595 3.53 18.01 63.92
N LEU A 596 4.72 18.48 64.29
CA LEU A 596 5.70 19.00 63.34
C LEU A 596 6.36 17.91 62.47
N PHE A 597 6.61 16.72 63.01
CA PHE A 597 7.13 15.59 62.22
C PHE A 597 6.06 14.92 61.37
N ALA A 598 4.82 14.83 61.86
CA ALA A 598 3.68 14.44 61.04
C ALA A 598 3.52 15.39 59.85
N GLU A 599 3.62 16.70 60.09
CA GLU A 599 3.58 17.73 59.06
C GLU A 599 4.77 17.64 58.07
N MET A 600 6.00 17.39 58.56
CA MET A 600 7.17 17.21 57.68
C MET A 600 7.09 15.93 56.84
N ASN A 601 6.59 14.83 57.39
CA ASN A 601 6.41 13.59 56.64
C ASN A 601 5.26 13.71 55.62
N MET A 602 4.16 14.38 55.98
CA MET A 602 3.11 14.74 55.02
C MET A 602 3.68 15.57 53.88
N ARG A 603 4.48 16.61 54.16
CA ARG A 603 5.10 17.44 53.11
C ARG A 603 6.09 16.68 52.23
N LYS A 604 6.93 15.81 52.82
CA LYS A 604 7.85 14.96 52.04
C LYS A 604 7.09 13.97 51.16
N SER A 605 6.01 13.38 51.68
CA SER A 605 5.16 12.47 50.89
C SER A 605 4.44 13.20 49.77
N GLN A 606 3.90 14.40 50.02
CA GLN A 606 3.24 15.25 49.01
C GLN A 606 4.22 15.72 47.94
N ALA A 607 5.45 16.08 48.31
CA ALA A 607 6.48 16.45 47.34
C ALA A 607 6.92 15.27 46.47
N ALA A 608 7.12 14.09 47.07
CA ALA A 608 7.45 12.86 46.32
C ALA A 608 6.31 12.39 45.41
N GLU A 609 5.05 12.55 45.86
CA GLU A 609 3.87 12.28 45.06
C GLU A 609 3.75 13.24 43.87
N LEU A 610 3.97 14.54 44.10
CA LEU A 610 3.97 15.54 43.03
C LEU A 610 5.09 15.28 42.01
N GLU A 611 6.29 14.93 42.46
CA GLU A 611 7.43 14.59 41.60
C GLU A 611 7.16 13.33 40.76
N ALA A 612 6.58 12.28 41.37
CA ALA A 612 6.16 11.08 40.66
C ALA A 612 5.05 11.37 39.63
N MET A 613 4.07 12.21 39.95
CA MET A 613 3.02 12.63 39.02
C MET A 613 3.58 13.44 37.85
N GLN A 614 4.54 14.34 38.09
CA GLN A 614 5.20 15.11 37.03
C GLN A 614 6.04 14.21 36.11
N ALA A 615 6.75 13.22 36.67
CA ALA A 615 7.48 12.24 35.88
C ALA A 615 6.53 11.38 35.03
N ASN A 616 5.42 10.90 35.63
CA ASN A 616 4.39 10.13 34.92
C ASN A 616 3.70 10.95 33.82
N LEU A 617 3.45 12.26 34.06
CA LEU A 617 2.90 13.16 33.04
C LEU A 617 3.83 13.28 31.84
N ARG A 618 5.14 13.42 32.07
CA ARG A 618 6.13 13.46 30.99
C ARG A 618 6.11 12.16 30.18
N THR A 619 6.11 11.01 30.84
CA THR A 619 6.04 9.70 30.15
C THR A 619 4.72 9.54 29.39
N ALA A 620 3.59 9.99 29.95
CA ALA A 620 2.29 9.94 29.29
C ALA A 620 2.23 10.84 28.03
N LEU A 621 2.83 12.03 28.07
CA LEU A 621 2.94 12.91 26.89
C LEU A 621 3.82 12.27 25.79
N GLN A 622 4.92 11.61 26.18
CA GLN A 622 5.75 10.85 25.25
C GLN A 622 4.99 9.67 24.63
N ASP A 623 4.21 8.94 25.43
CA ASP A 623 3.35 7.85 24.94
C ASP A 623 2.32 8.36 23.92
N VAL A 624 1.67 9.51 24.16
CA VAL A 624 0.71 10.13 23.22
C VAL A 624 1.39 10.53 21.91
N SER A 625 2.56 11.17 21.97
CA SER A 625 3.34 11.51 20.76
C SER A 625 3.74 10.26 19.97
N ARG A 626 4.14 9.20 20.67
CA ARG A 626 4.47 7.91 20.06
C ARG A 626 3.27 7.25 19.40
N LEU A 627 2.11 7.23 20.06
CA LEU A 627 0.86 6.68 19.52
C LEU A 627 0.42 7.43 18.25
N SER A 628 0.55 8.76 18.24
CA SER A 628 0.31 9.60 17.06
C SER A 628 1.25 9.24 15.91
N THR A 629 2.55 9.09 16.18
CA THR A 629 3.54 8.66 15.19
C THR A 629 3.22 7.27 14.64
N ALA A 630 2.86 6.32 15.51
CA ALA A 630 2.49 4.97 15.14
C ALA A 630 1.25 4.96 14.23
N TYR A 631 0.27 5.81 14.50
CA TYR A 631 -0.93 5.94 13.68
C TYR A 631 -0.61 6.44 12.27
N GLY A 632 0.24 7.46 12.14
CA GLY A 632 0.74 7.92 10.84
C GLY A 632 1.49 6.84 10.05
N GLN A 633 2.33 6.05 10.73
CA GLN A 633 3.06 4.93 10.13
C GLN A 633 2.11 3.81 9.68
N LEU A 634 1.08 3.49 10.47
CA LEU A 634 0.06 2.51 10.10
C LEU A 634 -0.63 2.89 8.79
N LEU A 635 -1.05 4.15 8.63
CA LEU A 635 -1.68 4.64 7.39
C LEU A 635 -0.72 4.58 6.20
N ALA A 636 0.56 4.88 6.41
CA ALA A 636 1.58 4.74 5.37
C ALA A 636 1.75 3.27 4.93
N TRP A 637 1.80 2.34 5.88
CA TRP A 637 1.86 0.90 5.59
C TRP A 637 0.58 0.39 4.91
N CYS A 638 -0.60 0.89 5.30
CA CYS A 638 -1.85 0.51 4.64
C CYS A 638 -1.86 0.93 3.17
N ARG A 639 -1.37 2.13 2.85
CA ARG A 639 -1.27 2.61 1.45
C ARG A 639 -0.39 1.71 0.58
N THR A 640 0.77 1.30 1.09
CA THR A 640 1.70 0.46 0.34
C THR A 640 1.19 -0.98 0.25
N LEU A 641 0.88 -1.59 1.39
CA LEU A 641 0.46 -2.99 1.48
C LEU A 641 -0.88 -3.25 0.80
N GLY A 642 -1.87 -2.36 0.95
CA GLY A 642 -3.16 -2.50 0.29
C GLY A 642 -3.04 -2.47 -1.24
N THR A 643 -2.12 -1.67 -1.78
CA THR A 643 -1.84 -1.64 -3.23
C THR A 643 -1.21 -2.96 -3.68
N VAL A 644 -0.22 -3.46 -2.94
CA VAL A 644 0.46 -4.73 -3.25
C VAL A 644 -0.48 -5.93 -3.14
N LEU A 645 -1.33 -5.99 -2.11
CA LEU A 645 -2.29 -7.08 -1.92
C LEU A 645 -3.37 -7.10 -3.00
N ARG A 646 -3.79 -5.92 -3.48
CA ARG A 646 -4.80 -5.81 -4.54
C ARG A 646 -4.26 -6.26 -5.90
N ALA A 647 -3.02 -5.88 -6.21
CA ALA A 647 -2.39 -6.15 -7.50
C ALA A 647 -0.96 -6.66 -7.30
N PRO A 648 -0.77 -7.90 -6.83
CA PRO A 648 0.55 -8.44 -6.49
C PRO A 648 1.49 -8.53 -7.70
N PHE A 649 0.94 -8.62 -8.91
CA PHE A 649 1.69 -8.68 -10.17
C PHE A 649 1.73 -7.32 -10.90
N GLY A 650 1.21 -6.25 -10.28
CA GLY A 650 1.05 -4.94 -10.89
C GLY A 650 -0.24 -4.79 -11.69
N SER A 651 -0.47 -3.59 -12.23
CA SER A 651 -1.60 -3.33 -13.13
C SER A 651 -1.36 -3.99 -14.48
N PRO A 652 -2.39 -4.57 -15.12
CA PRO A 652 -2.24 -5.07 -16.48
C PRO A 652 -1.82 -3.93 -17.42
N PRO A 653 -0.91 -4.19 -18.39
CA PRO A 653 -0.57 -3.19 -19.40
C PRO A 653 -1.84 -2.80 -20.17
N PRO A 654 -1.95 -1.52 -20.62
CA PRO A 654 -3.11 -1.09 -21.38
C PRO A 654 -3.26 -1.95 -22.64
N VAL A 655 -4.48 -2.45 -22.86
CA VAL A 655 -4.85 -3.23 -24.05
C VAL A 655 -4.44 -2.44 -25.29
N ARG A 656 -3.59 -3.01 -26.15
CA ARG A 656 -3.28 -2.39 -27.44
C ARG A 656 -4.59 -2.31 -28.24
N PRO A 657 -4.88 -1.18 -28.90
CA PRO A 657 -6.02 -1.12 -29.81
C PRO A 657 -5.86 -2.23 -30.87
N PRO A 658 -6.97 -2.86 -31.31
CA PRO A 658 -6.91 -3.81 -32.41
C PRO A 658 -6.28 -3.11 -33.61
N SER A 659 -5.21 -3.68 -34.14
CA SER A 659 -4.50 -3.22 -35.35
C SER A 659 -5.29 -3.55 -36.60
#